data_AF-A0A925X3A7-F1
#
_entry.id   AF-A0A925X3A7-F1
#
_cell.length_a   1.000
_cell.length_b   1.000
_cell.length_c   1.000
_cell.angle_alpha   90.00
_cell.angle_beta   90.00
_cell.angle_gamma   90.00
#
_symmetry.space_group_name_H-M   'P 1'
#
loop_
_entity.id
_entity.type
_entity.pdbx_description
1 polymer ?
#
loop_
_entity_poly.entity_id
_entity_poly.type
_entity_poly.pdbx_seq_one_letter_code
_entity_poly.pdbx_strand_id
1 'polypeptide(L)'
;MIPRTTRARRASVIEQLELRRLLAIANWTGASGNGNWFTASNWDGGVVPAVADDAVIPANATATNILIDGAANLHSLTSAKLVSINGGQSLQTSAASMFSGGLTLAGGRYDSNGAATIAGAFAMTGGTLGGAGVVTVSGTHMWTAGSMDGTGTTVLAAGSSLTINSASTHRLDRTLELNSTTDWVAGDVQFSTGIVINNGTFISSTVSSLAMYGVGGTNAFVNNAVFNKTGTGTTFITVSSSGVPLNNFGTVNVNAGTLSVAGFGSSSGKFNVPAGAELNFNRDYAFNGAAGDIDGLGALTLSGGNLAFDSSFTIEAASVAFSGSTIAGTGTTTFTGACTWSAGMMAGTGKTLLPAGSSMTMNSATTKRLDRTLQIDSNTTWLAGDFQFSNGTLINNGTFTMSTATSLTAYGVGGLNLLRNNATLRKNGAGSATITVSSSGVPLDNLGAVNVEAGAFAVSGFGTSTGTFDISNGASLSFGRDYTFNVGADINGSGSLALTGGNLFFDASFTVESPSVTLDGANLSGSGTTTFVGACVWSSGNMSGTGTTLLPAGSSLTINSGSTHRLDRILRVDSTTHWLAGDFQFNGGTFVNNGTFNATSKSTLQAYGVGGINVFANNSTFNKTLSGTTFFFVSSSGVPLNNFGVIIVDAGTLDIGGFGLSTGTFNIDSNASLVFRRDYAFNAGSDINGAGALSMIGGNLAFNTPFTVESASVALDGASLTGSATTTFNGAFTWSSGAMTGTGTTIIPASLLINSANAHRLNRTLRAGGPTSWLAGDIQFNTGNLVTNGTFAATTDTQLQMYGIGGVNLWTNNGGITKSGIGQMIVFTSSSGVPITGTGGVNVQGGIADIRNGTSIGSAVNVAAGTKLLVNATIGFGGSVQGAGTIAVQGGQSTFAVAPRLIGGTFEVASGARAIFTANAGAAVVSTLNLAVGAQLDLNSNDMILDYTGASKLPAIESLIASGRAAGAWTGNGIISTSAKNASPKNTTLGAMEASSFKSFNGAGAPFSGEAIDMTAVLIKYTHYGDTDFNGAVDFDDYSRTDQGFNTNRTGWINGDFDG
;
A
#
# COMPACT_ATOMS: atom_id res chain seq x y z
N MET A 1 -60.70 119.16 -67.12
CA MET A 1 -62.01 118.93 -66.46
C MET A 1 -61.75 118.79 -64.97
N ILE A 2 -62.29 119.69 -64.13
CA ILE A 2 -62.15 119.81 -62.66
C ILE A 2 -63.01 118.70 -61.98
N PRO A 3 -62.64 118.00 -60.87
CA PRO A 3 -62.55 118.54 -59.48
C PRO A 3 -61.43 117.96 -58.58
N ARG A 4 -60.87 118.70 -57.60
CA ARG A 4 -61.39 119.11 -56.26
C ARG A 4 -61.56 117.90 -55.32
N THR A 5 -60.76 117.81 -54.25
CA THR A 5 -61.22 118.02 -52.85
C THR A 5 -60.09 117.88 -51.83
N THR A 6 -60.08 118.86 -50.94
CA THR A 6 -59.41 118.98 -49.64
C THR A 6 -60.14 118.20 -48.54
N ARG A 7 -59.44 117.98 -47.41
CA ARG A 7 -59.87 117.68 -46.01
C ARG A 7 -59.32 116.35 -45.51
N ALA A 8 -59.00 116.15 -44.24
CA ALA A 8 -58.74 117.02 -43.10
C ALA A 8 -58.12 116.12 -42.02
N ARG A 9 -57.33 116.73 -41.14
CA ARG A 9 -56.73 116.19 -39.92
C ARG A 9 -57.62 115.18 -39.17
N ARG A 10 -56.99 114.12 -38.65
CA ARG A 10 -57.10 113.73 -37.24
C ARG A 10 -55.84 112.95 -36.82
N ALA A 11 -55.21 113.43 -35.76
CA ALA A 11 -54.14 112.74 -35.08
C ALA A 11 -54.70 111.46 -34.43
N SER A 12 -54.07 110.33 -34.75
CA SER A 12 -54.16 109.11 -33.96
C SER A 12 -52.78 108.83 -33.41
N VAL A 13 -52.71 108.82 -32.08
CA VAL A 13 -51.62 108.25 -31.29
C VAL A 13 -51.59 106.76 -31.63
N ILE A 14 -50.47 106.30 -32.19
CA ILE A 14 -50.15 104.89 -32.38
C ILE A 14 -48.80 104.67 -31.71
N GLU A 15 -48.79 103.65 -30.86
CA GLU A 15 -47.68 103.16 -30.05
C GLU A 15 -46.37 103.08 -30.83
N GLN A 16 -45.27 103.32 -30.11
CA GLN A 16 -43.93 103.09 -30.62
C GLN A 16 -43.83 101.61 -31.04
N LEU A 17 -43.88 101.35 -32.35
CA LEU A 17 -43.47 100.07 -32.90
C LEU A 17 -42.07 99.79 -32.35
N GLU A 18 -41.89 98.64 -31.71
CA GLU A 18 -40.57 98.16 -31.35
C GLU A 18 -39.64 98.34 -32.58
N LEU A 19 -38.43 98.84 -32.34
CA LEU A 19 -37.39 98.91 -33.36
C LEU A 19 -37.14 97.50 -33.88
N ARG A 20 -37.81 97.13 -34.97
CA ARG A 20 -37.33 96.08 -35.86
C ARG A 20 -36.04 96.61 -36.45
N ARG A 21 -34.92 96.39 -35.76
CA ARG A 21 -33.60 96.44 -36.37
C ARG A 21 -33.61 95.33 -37.41
N LEU A 22 -33.97 95.70 -38.64
CA LEU A 22 -33.77 94.86 -39.81
C LEU A 22 -32.28 94.47 -39.81
N LEU A 23 -31.97 93.18 -39.93
CA LEU A 23 -30.59 92.72 -40.11
C LEU A 23 -30.01 93.50 -41.30
N ALA A 24 -28.91 94.25 -41.09
CA ALA A 24 -28.28 94.98 -42.18
C ALA A 24 -27.36 94.03 -42.94
N ILE A 25 -27.53 93.98 -44.26
CA ILE A 25 -26.59 93.27 -45.13
C ILE A 25 -25.43 94.24 -45.41
N ALA A 26 -24.23 93.88 -44.98
CA ALA A 26 -23.01 94.62 -45.25
C ALA A 26 -22.27 93.98 -46.43
N ASN A 27 -22.18 94.68 -47.56
CA ASN A 27 -21.53 94.20 -48.78
C ASN A 27 -20.10 94.71 -48.89
N TRP A 28 -19.17 93.82 -49.18
CA TRP A 28 -17.78 94.18 -49.43
C TRP A 28 -17.62 94.88 -50.79
N THR A 29 -17.15 96.12 -50.76
CA THR A 29 -16.80 96.92 -51.95
C THR A 29 -15.32 96.79 -52.30
N GLY A 30 -14.46 96.53 -51.32
CA GLY A 30 -13.01 96.45 -51.49
C GLY A 30 -12.35 97.77 -51.92
N ALA A 31 -13.00 98.91 -51.71
CA ALA A 31 -12.57 100.20 -52.25
C ALA A 31 -11.17 100.65 -51.79
N SER A 32 -10.67 100.18 -50.64
CA SER A 32 -9.32 100.51 -50.17
C SER A 32 -8.23 99.61 -50.76
N GLY A 33 -8.58 98.48 -51.37
CA GLY A 33 -7.65 97.52 -51.97
C GLY A 33 -6.76 96.74 -50.99
N ASN A 34 -6.83 96.99 -49.68
CA ASN A 34 -5.90 96.41 -48.70
C ASN A 34 -6.29 95.02 -48.15
N GLY A 35 -7.51 94.53 -48.45
CA GLY A 35 -8.01 93.23 -47.99
C GLY A 35 -8.29 93.12 -46.49
N ASN A 36 -8.24 94.22 -45.71
CA ASN A 36 -8.42 94.21 -44.25
C ASN A 36 -9.90 94.39 -43.88
N TRP A 37 -10.46 93.48 -43.07
CA TRP A 37 -11.84 93.49 -42.59
C TRP A 37 -12.25 94.77 -41.85
N PHE A 38 -11.36 95.32 -41.03
CA PHE A 38 -11.65 96.46 -40.17
C PHE A 38 -11.43 97.81 -40.86
N THR A 39 -11.01 97.82 -42.13
CA THR A 39 -10.99 99.05 -42.93
C THR A 39 -12.41 99.40 -43.37
N ALA A 40 -13.03 100.36 -42.68
CA ALA A 40 -14.43 100.73 -42.87
C ALA A 40 -14.81 101.06 -44.34
N SER A 41 -13.89 101.62 -45.13
CA SER A 41 -14.12 101.91 -46.56
C SER A 41 -14.21 100.68 -47.46
N ASN A 42 -13.89 99.48 -46.97
CA ASN A 42 -14.10 98.22 -47.70
C ASN A 42 -15.56 97.73 -47.67
N TRP A 43 -16.44 98.35 -46.89
CA TRP A 43 -17.84 97.99 -46.75
C TRP A 43 -18.76 99.07 -47.32
N ASP A 44 -19.90 98.67 -47.86
CA ASP A 44 -20.94 99.62 -48.26
C ASP A 44 -21.44 100.42 -47.03
N GLY A 45 -21.71 101.71 -47.23
CA GLY A 45 -22.02 102.62 -46.13
C GLY A 45 -20.85 103.00 -45.22
N GLY A 46 -19.64 102.45 -45.43
CA GLY A 46 -18.44 102.85 -44.69
C GLY A 46 -18.42 102.41 -43.23
N VAL A 47 -19.05 101.27 -42.90
CA VAL A 47 -19.16 100.73 -41.54
C VAL A 47 -18.77 99.25 -41.53
N VAL A 48 -17.95 98.84 -40.55
CA VAL A 48 -17.55 97.44 -40.37
C VAL A 48 -18.73 96.63 -39.81
N PRO A 49 -19.01 95.40 -40.29
CA PRO A 49 -20.12 94.57 -39.82
C PRO A 49 -20.08 94.31 -38.31
N ALA A 50 -21.24 94.38 -37.65
CA ALA A 50 -21.44 94.15 -36.23
C ALA A 50 -22.35 92.94 -35.94
N VAL A 51 -22.65 92.69 -34.65
CA VAL A 51 -23.27 91.44 -34.12
C VAL A 51 -24.62 91.04 -34.75
N ALA A 52 -25.33 91.97 -35.37
CA ALA A 52 -26.63 91.74 -35.99
C ALA A 52 -26.59 91.79 -37.53
N ASP A 53 -25.40 91.90 -38.12
CA ASP A 53 -25.24 92.12 -39.55
C ASP A 53 -24.88 90.82 -40.28
N ASP A 54 -25.34 90.73 -41.53
CA ASP A 54 -24.99 89.68 -42.47
C ASP A 54 -23.92 90.22 -43.43
N ALA A 55 -22.70 89.72 -43.32
CA ALA A 55 -21.58 90.17 -44.14
C ALA A 55 -21.48 89.36 -45.43
N VAL A 56 -21.40 90.04 -46.58
CA VAL A 56 -21.30 89.41 -47.90
C VAL A 56 -20.06 89.89 -48.65
N ILE A 57 -19.17 88.95 -49.00
CA ILE A 57 -17.96 89.19 -49.79
C ILE A 57 -18.12 88.50 -51.15
N PRO A 58 -18.36 89.25 -52.25
CA PRO A 58 -18.73 88.65 -53.53
C PRO A 58 -17.52 88.14 -54.32
N ALA A 59 -17.78 87.29 -55.31
CA ALA A 59 -16.74 86.65 -56.12
C ALA A 59 -15.89 87.64 -56.95
N ASN A 60 -16.45 88.82 -57.27
CA ASN A 60 -15.78 89.89 -58.00
C ASN A 60 -14.94 90.82 -57.10
N ALA A 61 -14.84 90.59 -55.79
CA ALA A 61 -13.95 91.38 -54.92
C ALA A 61 -12.49 91.28 -55.38
N THR A 62 -11.78 92.41 -55.38
CA THR A 62 -10.39 92.52 -55.88
C THR A 62 -9.37 91.89 -54.95
N ALA A 63 -9.60 91.94 -53.64
CA ALA A 63 -8.79 91.25 -52.65
C ALA A 63 -8.99 89.73 -52.76
N THR A 64 -7.89 88.98 -52.85
CA THR A 64 -7.90 87.52 -52.89
C THR A 64 -7.96 86.89 -51.50
N ASN A 65 -7.54 87.62 -50.48
CA ASN A 65 -7.58 87.25 -49.07
C ASN A 65 -8.18 88.39 -48.24
N ILE A 66 -9.11 88.04 -47.35
CA ILE A 66 -9.76 88.94 -46.41
C ILE A 66 -9.17 88.66 -45.04
N LEU A 67 -8.44 89.64 -44.51
CA LEU A 67 -7.72 89.51 -43.26
C LEU A 67 -8.57 90.00 -42.08
N ILE A 68 -8.79 89.11 -41.11
CA ILE A 68 -9.32 89.43 -39.78
C ILE A 68 -8.13 89.68 -38.85
N ASP A 69 -7.84 90.96 -38.59
CA ASP A 69 -6.77 91.44 -37.69
C ASP A 69 -7.30 92.09 -36.40
N GLY A 70 -8.53 91.75 -36.02
CA GLY A 70 -9.26 92.22 -34.82
C GLY A 70 -10.39 91.24 -34.47
N ALA A 71 -11.12 91.49 -33.37
CA ALA A 71 -12.29 90.70 -32.99
C ALA A 71 -13.54 91.11 -33.79
N ALA A 72 -14.10 90.19 -34.57
CA ALA A 72 -15.30 90.38 -35.39
C ALA A 72 -16.43 89.46 -34.91
N ASN A 73 -17.56 90.05 -34.51
CA ASN A 73 -18.75 89.30 -34.09
C ASN A 73 -19.92 89.73 -34.98
N LEU A 74 -20.60 88.79 -35.62
CA LEU A 74 -21.66 89.06 -36.59
C LEU A 74 -22.73 87.96 -36.61
N HIS A 75 -23.83 88.22 -37.32
CA HIS A 75 -24.91 87.25 -37.47
C HIS A 75 -24.49 86.14 -38.44
N SER A 76 -24.16 86.47 -39.69
CA SER A 76 -23.63 85.52 -40.67
C SER A 76 -22.53 86.10 -41.57
N LEU A 77 -21.70 85.23 -42.14
CA LEU A 77 -20.72 85.59 -43.16
C LEU A 77 -20.90 84.72 -44.40
N THR A 78 -21.08 85.34 -45.57
CA THR A 78 -20.97 84.68 -46.88
C THR A 78 -19.77 85.25 -47.63
N SER A 79 -18.69 84.49 -47.78
CA SER A 79 -17.48 84.92 -48.48
C SER A 79 -17.11 84.03 -49.66
N ALA A 80 -17.01 84.62 -50.85
CA ALA A 80 -16.44 84.01 -52.03
C ALA A 80 -14.91 84.14 -52.13
N LYS A 81 -14.27 84.83 -51.17
CA LYS A 81 -12.81 84.99 -51.07
C LYS A 81 -12.27 84.25 -49.85
N LEU A 82 -10.97 83.96 -49.85
CA LEU A 82 -10.31 83.38 -48.69
C LEU A 82 -10.45 84.33 -47.50
N VAL A 83 -10.82 83.81 -46.33
CA VAL A 83 -10.81 84.56 -45.08
C VAL A 83 -9.67 84.02 -44.21
N SER A 84 -8.78 84.89 -43.76
CA SER A 84 -7.66 84.53 -42.88
C SER A 84 -7.81 85.20 -41.52
N ILE A 85 -7.72 84.43 -40.44
CA ILE A 85 -7.77 84.94 -39.06
C ILE A 85 -6.38 84.81 -38.42
N ASN A 86 -5.77 85.95 -38.13
CA ASN A 86 -4.42 86.01 -37.57
C ASN A 86 -4.38 85.70 -36.06
N GLY A 87 -3.17 85.38 -35.59
CA GLY A 87 -2.86 85.14 -34.18
C GLY A 87 -3.49 86.15 -33.21
N GLY A 88 -4.19 85.64 -32.20
CA GLY A 88 -4.81 86.46 -31.15
C GLY A 88 -6.14 87.12 -31.53
N GLN A 89 -6.62 86.94 -32.77
CA GLN A 89 -7.86 87.55 -33.26
C GLN A 89 -9.01 86.54 -33.29
N SER A 90 -10.25 87.04 -33.39
CA SER A 90 -11.43 86.18 -33.39
C SER A 90 -12.48 86.58 -34.43
N LEU A 91 -13.18 85.58 -34.94
CA LEU A 91 -14.41 85.73 -35.73
C LEU A 91 -15.50 84.89 -35.07
N GLN A 92 -16.68 85.44 -34.84
CA GLN A 92 -17.83 84.71 -34.30
C GLN A 92 -19.07 84.93 -35.15
N THR A 93 -19.71 83.86 -35.59
CA THR A 93 -20.98 83.89 -36.36
C THR A 93 -22.09 83.15 -35.61
N SER A 94 -23.27 83.77 -35.46
CA SER A 94 -24.41 83.18 -34.72
C SER A 94 -25.45 82.47 -35.61
N ALA A 95 -25.39 82.66 -36.92
CA ALA A 95 -26.28 82.06 -37.92
C ALA A 95 -25.51 81.39 -39.07
N ALA A 96 -26.27 80.88 -40.05
CA ALA A 96 -25.74 80.11 -41.17
C ALA A 96 -24.69 80.91 -41.98
N SER A 97 -23.45 80.42 -42.05
CA SER A 97 -22.33 81.09 -42.73
C SER A 97 -21.71 80.22 -43.84
N MET A 98 -21.14 80.84 -44.87
CA MET A 98 -20.56 80.16 -46.02
C MET A 98 -19.21 80.76 -46.42
N PHE A 99 -18.18 79.92 -46.49
CA PHE A 99 -16.82 80.26 -46.94
C PHE A 99 -16.51 79.52 -48.25
N SER A 100 -17.00 80.04 -49.37
CA SER A 100 -16.76 79.48 -50.70
C SER A 100 -15.33 79.70 -51.17
N GLY A 101 -14.69 80.79 -50.75
CA GLY A 101 -13.27 81.07 -51.07
C GLY A 101 -12.26 80.40 -50.13
N GLY A 102 -12.72 79.74 -49.06
CA GLY A 102 -11.87 79.08 -48.06
C GLY A 102 -11.71 79.85 -46.74
N LEU A 103 -11.12 79.19 -45.75
CA LEU A 103 -10.86 79.73 -44.42
C LEU A 103 -9.45 79.31 -43.97
N THR A 104 -8.66 80.25 -43.45
CA THR A 104 -7.35 79.98 -42.83
C THR A 104 -7.36 80.46 -41.38
N LEU A 105 -7.12 79.54 -40.44
CA LEU A 105 -6.83 79.85 -39.04
C LEU A 105 -5.32 79.87 -38.83
N ALA A 106 -4.73 81.07 -38.83
CA ALA A 106 -3.31 81.31 -38.66
C ALA A 106 -3.00 81.79 -37.23
N GLY A 107 -3.45 81.03 -36.23
CA GLY A 107 -3.34 81.40 -34.81
C GLY A 107 -4.57 82.09 -34.21
N GLY A 108 -5.55 82.48 -35.03
CA GLY A 108 -6.80 83.11 -34.59
C GLY A 108 -7.92 82.11 -34.27
N ARG A 109 -9.01 82.60 -33.68
CA ARG A 109 -10.19 81.81 -33.27
C ARG A 109 -11.38 82.05 -34.20
N TYR A 110 -12.04 80.98 -34.66
CA TYR A 110 -13.35 81.06 -35.30
C TYR A 110 -14.40 80.32 -34.46
N ASP A 111 -15.35 81.04 -33.88
CA ASP A 111 -16.49 80.47 -33.15
C ASP A 111 -17.73 80.41 -34.05
N SER A 112 -18.00 79.21 -34.59
CA SER A 112 -19.23 78.94 -35.34
C SER A 112 -20.35 78.58 -34.36
N ASN A 113 -21.17 79.55 -33.96
CA ASN A 113 -22.34 79.30 -33.12
C ASN A 113 -23.60 78.99 -33.95
N GLY A 114 -23.67 79.50 -35.18
CA GLY A 114 -24.56 79.00 -36.23
C GLY A 114 -23.89 77.90 -37.07
N ALA A 115 -24.62 77.28 -37.99
CA ALA A 115 -24.03 76.33 -38.94
C ALA A 115 -23.08 77.04 -39.91
N ALA A 116 -21.92 76.46 -40.23
CA ALA A 116 -20.99 77.02 -41.21
C ALA A 116 -20.66 75.99 -42.28
N THR A 117 -20.56 76.41 -43.54
CA THR A 117 -20.07 75.58 -44.65
C THR A 117 -18.79 76.18 -45.21
N ILE A 118 -17.69 75.44 -45.18
CA ILE A 118 -16.41 75.80 -45.81
C ILE A 118 -16.29 74.98 -47.09
N ALA A 119 -16.64 75.59 -48.23
CA ALA A 119 -16.58 74.94 -49.53
C ALA A 119 -15.23 75.10 -50.23
N GLY A 120 -14.49 76.18 -49.91
CA GLY A 120 -13.09 76.32 -50.32
C GLY A 120 -12.12 75.55 -49.43
N ALA A 121 -10.82 75.76 -49.60
CA ALA A 121 -9.80 75.14 -48.75
C ALA A 121 -9.90 75.63 -47.30
N PHE A 122 -9.80 74.71 -46.34
CA PHE A 122 -9.76 75.00 -44.91
C PHE A 122 -8.37 74.68 -44.33
N ALA A 123 -7.58 75.70 -44.01
CA ALA A 123 -6.24 75.54 -43.45
C ALA A 123 -6.21 75.94 -41.96
N MET A 124 -5.91 74.99 -41.08
CA MET A 124 -5.60 75.25 -39.67
C MET A 124 -4.10 75.14 -39.46
N THR A 125 -3.40 76.27 -39.60
CA THR A 125 -1.95 76.36 -39.32
C THR A 125 -1.66 76.78 -37.89
N GLY A 126 -2.70 76.94 -37.08
CA GLY A 126 -2.70 77.32 -35.67
C GLY A 126 -4.12 77.73 -35.25
N GLY A 127 -4.26 78.31 -34.06
CA GLY A 127 -5.52 78.91 -33.62
C GLY A 127 -6.58 77.90 -33.23
N THR A 128 -7.85 78.31 -33.22
CA THR A 128 -8.94 77.49 -32.67
C THR A 128 -10.21 77.56 -33.49
N LEU A 129 -10.76 76.39 -33.87
CA LEU A 129 -12.14 76.26 -34.34
C LEU A 129 -13.05 75.93 -33.16
N GLY A 130 -13.91 76.86 -32.78
CA GLY A 130 -14.80 76.78 -31.61
C GLY A 130 -16.30 76.85 -31.92
N GLY A 131 -17.11 77.15 -30.91
CA GLY A 131 -18.57 77.37 -31.02
C GLY A 131 -19.44 76.12 -30.82
N ALA A 132 -20.77 76.28 -30.85
CA ALA A 132 -21.73 75.18 -30.68
C ALA A 132 -22.35 74.66 -32.00
N GLY A 133 -22.13 75.33 -33.11
CA GLY A 133 -22.71 75.02 -34.41
C GLY A 133 -22.01 73.87 -35.15
N VAL A 134 -22.66 73.41 -36.22
CA VAL A 134 -22.09 72.40 -37.13
C VAL A 134 -21.23 73.10 -38.19
N VAL A 135 -19.98 72.67 -38.35
CA VAL A 135 -19.06 73.18 -39.37
C VAL A 135 -18.85 72.10 -40.43
N THR A 136 -19.46 72.28 -41.61
CA THR A 136 -19.33 71.36 -42.74
C THR A 136 -18.20 71.80 -43.66
N VAL A 137 -17.18 70.96 -43.84
CA VAL A 137 -16.08 71.19 -44.78
C VAL A 137 -16.30 70.33 -46.01
N SER A 138 -16.46 70.97 -47.17
CA SER A 138 -16.63 70.29 -48.47
C SER A 138 -15.42 70.45 -49.40
N GLY A 139 -14.51 71.38 -49.09
CA GLY A 139 -13.20 71.51 -49.74
C GLY A 139 -12.10 70.71 -49.05
N THR A 140 -10.84 70.96 -49.42
CA THR A 140 -9.67 70.33 -48.79
C THR A 140 -9.38 70.93 -47.41
N HIS A 141 -9.20 70.09 -46.39
CA HIS A 141 -8.79 70.50 -45.05
C HIS A 141 -7.33 70.12 -44.76
N MET A 142 -6.51 71.08 -44.39
CA MET A 142 -5.16 70.85 -43.86
C MET A 142 -5.11 71.26 -42.39
N TRP A 143 -4.78 70.33 -41.50
CA TRP A 143 -4.62 70.58 -40.06
C TRP A 143 -3.16 70.36 -39.68
N THR A 144 -2.43 71.46 -39.45
CA THR A 144 -0.99 71.42 -39.15
C THR A 144 -0.63 71.97 -37.78
N ALA A 145 -1.55 72.71 -37.14
CA ALA A 145 -1.51 73.06 -35.71
C ALA A 145 -2.88 73.58 -35.26
N GLY A 146 -3.01 73.84 -33.95
CA GLY A 146 -4.21 74.44 -33.36
C GLY A 146 -5.19 73.43 -32.77
N SER A 147 -6.32 73.93 -32.30
CA SER A 147 -7.35 73.15 -31.60
C SER A 147 -8.72 73.24 -32.27
N MET A 148 -9.50 72.17 -32.16
CA MET A 148 -10.94 72.18 -32.41
C MET A 148 -11.63 72.00 -31.06
N ASP A 149 -12.33 73.03 -30.55
CA ASP A 149 -12.99 73.03 -29.25
C ASP A 149 -14.48 73.38 -29.29
N GLY A 150 -15.18 73.29 -28.17
CA GLY A 150 -16.61 73.58 -28.08
C GLY A 150 -17.52 72.39 -28.38
N THR A 151 -18.82 72.54 -28.15
CA THR A 151 -19.79 71.42 -28.18
C THR A 151 -20.30 71.06 -29.57
N GLY A 152 -19.98 71.86 -30.60
CA GLY A 152 -20.42 71.64 -31.98
C GLY A 152 -19.70 70.48 -32.70
N THR A 153 -20.17 70.13 -33.91
CA THR A 153 -19.61 69.05 -34.74
C THR A 153 -18.93 69.60 -35.99
N THR A 154 -17.70 69.15 -36.28
CA THR A 154 -17.04 69.38 -37.55
C THR A 154 -17.30 68.19 -38.47
N VAL A 155 -17.96 68.42 -39.60
CA VAL A 155 -18.33 67.38 -40.58
C VAL A 155 -17.49 67.56 -41.84
N LEU A 156 -16.68 66.58 -42.18
CA LEU A 156 -15.99 66.49 -43.46
C LEU A 156 -16.93 65.79 -44.46
N ALA A 157 -17.46 66.53 -45.44
CA ALA A 157 -18.50 66.04 -46.35
C ALA A 157 -17.98 65.01 -47.35
N ALA A 158 -18.85 64.21 -47.96
CA ALA A 158 -18.45 63.27 -49.01
C ALA A 158 -17.72 63.99 -50.17
N GLY A 159 -16.61 63.41 -50.64
CA GLY A 159 -15.78 63.96 -51.72
C GLY A 159 -14.73 65.01 -51.29
N SER A 160 -14.72 65.43 -50.03
CA SER A 160 -13.67 66.29 -49.46
C SER A 160 -12.44 65.49 -48.98
N SER A 161 -11.46 66.14 -48.34
CA SER A 161 -10.31 65.44 -47.72
C SER A 161 -9.78 66.18 -46.48
N LEU A 162 -9.24 65.44 -45.52
CA LEU A 162 -8.47 65.99 -44.38
C LEU A 162 -7.05 65.43 -44.39
N THR A 163 -6.05 66.30 -44.23
CA THR A 163 -4.66 65.91 -44.04
C THR A 163 -4.12 66.49 -42.75
N ILE A 164 -3.59 65.64 -41.87
CA ILE A 164 -2.91 66.00 -40.63
C ILE A 164 -1.41 65.69 -40.81
N ASN A 165 -0.60 66.72 -41.06
CA ASN A 165 0.77 66.54 -41.57
C ASN A 165 1.80 67.50 -40.96
N SER A 166 1.82 67.60 -39.63
CA SER A 166 2.82 68.39 -38.88
C SER A 166 3.18 67.66 -37.60
N ALA A 167 4.41 67.82 -37.10
CA ALA A 167 4.86 67.19 -35.86
C ALA A 167 4.17 67.74 -34.59
N SER A 168 3.38 68.82 -34.70
CA SER A 168 2.68 69.40 -33.55
C SER A 168 1.55 68.50 -33.04
N THR A 169 1.21 68.62 -31.76
CA THR A 169 0.03 67.96 -31.20
C THR A 169 -1.24 68.73 -31.59
N HIS A 170 -2.21 68.02 -32.13
CA HIS A 170 -3.52 68.54 -32.56
C HIS A 170 -4.55 68.24 -31.47
N ARG A 171 -5.23 69.26 -30.96
CA ARG A 171 -6.20 69.08 -29.87
C ARG A 171 -7.64 69.02 -30.40
N LEU A 172 -8.37 67.98 -30.00
CA LEU A 172 -9.76 67.73 -30.35
C LEU A 172 -10.63 67.62 -29.08
N ASP A 173 -11.48 68.62 -28.87
CA ASP A 173 -12.41 68.69 -27.73
C ASP A 173 -13.87 68.71 -28.22
N ARG A 174 -14.10 68.23 -29.45
CA ARG A 174 -15.41 68.23 -30.11
C ARG A 174 -15.59 67.04 -31.04
N THR A 175 -16.79 66.86 -31.59
CA THR A 175 -17.05 65.77 -32.56
C THR A 175 -16.48 66.12 -33.92
N LEU A 176 -15.68 65.21 -34.49
CA LEU A 176 -15.15 65.25 -35.85
C LEU A 176 -15.72 64.06 -36.64
N GLU A 177 -16.66 64.35 -37.53
CA GLU A 177 -17.30 63.35 -38.40
C GLU A 177 -16.63 63.35 -39.78
N LEU A 178 -16.13 62.20 -40.19
CA LEU A 178 -15.31 62.03 -41.39
C LEU A 178 -16.08 61.18 -42.41
N ASN A 179 -16.76 61.83 -43.36
CA ASN A 179 -17.51 61.15 -44.44
C ASN A 179 -16.68 61.01 -45.75
N SER A 180 -15.36 61.20 -45.69
CA SER A 180 -14.44 61.14 -46.84
C SER A 180 -13.05 60.63 -46.42
N THR A 181 -12.01 60.88 -47.23
CA THR A 181 -10.65 60.43 -46.94
C THR A 181 -9.95 61.35 -45.94
N THR A 182 -9.41 60.78 -44.87
CA THR A 182 -8.53 61.45 -43.90
C THR A 182 -7.16 60.80 -43.91
N ASP A 183 -6.09 61.58 -44.08
CA ASP A 183 -4.70 61.11 -44.06
C ASP A 183 -3.95 61.70 -42.86
N TRP A 184 -3.60 60.84 -41.91
CA TRP A 184 -2.86 61.15 -40.70
C TRP A 184 -1.40 60.77 -40.88
N VAL A 185 -0.60 61.77 -41.24
CA VAL A 185 0.80 61.65 -41.67
C VAL A 185 1.77 61.89 -40.52
N ALA A 186 1.51 62.93 -39.70
CA ALA A 186 2.38 63.35 -38.60
C ALA A 186 1.59 64.07 -37.49
N GLY A 187 2.18 64.09 -36.28
CA GLY A 187 1.66 64.79 -35.10
C GLY A 187 0.59 64.00 -34.35
N ASP A 188 0.68 63.99 -33.02
CA ASP A 188 -0.31 63.31 -32.20
C ASP A 188 -1.66 64.03 -32.21
N VAL A 189 -2.74 63.28 -31.95
CA VAL A 189 -4.08 63.84 -31.74
C VAL A 189 -4.47 63.64 -30.27
N GLN A 190 -4.57 64.75 -29.56
CA GLN A 190 -4.95 64.81 -28.16
C GLN A 190 -6.45 65.06 -28.02
N PHE A 191 -7.15 64.21 -27.27
CA PHE A 191 -8.58 64.27 -27.05
C PHE A 191 -8.92 64.80 -25.66
N SER A 192 -9.90 65.68 -25.53
CA SER A 192 -10.45 66.09 -24.24
C SER A 192 -11.93 66.40 -24.37
N THR A 193 -12.76 65.36 -24.44
CA THR A 193 -14.15 65.30 -24.96
C THR A 193 -14.28 65.17 -26.49
N GLY A 194 -13.19 64.83 -27.16
CA GLY A 194 -13.19 64.60 -28.61
C GLY A 194 -13.88 63.29 -29.01
N ILE A 195 -14.64 63.31 -30.09
CA ILE A 195 -15.22 62.09 -30.69
C ILE A 195 -14.88 62.10 -32.18
N VAL A 196 -14.17 61.09 -32.66
CA VAL A 196 -13.99 60.88 -34.10
C VAL A 196 -14.97 59.84 -34.58
N ILE A 197 -15.77 60.18 -35.59
CA ILE A 197 -16.68 59.25 -36.28
C ILE A 197 -16.17 59.07 -37.71
N ASN A 198 -15.53 57.94 -37.99
CA ASN A 198 -15.05 57.61 -39.32
C ASN A 198 -16.12 56.84 -40.12
N ASN A 199 -16.81 57.54 -41.01
CA ASN A 199 -17.73 56.98 -42.00
C ASN A 199 -17.08 56.85 -43.40
N GLY A 200 -15.84 57.29 -43.57
CA GLY A 200 -15.07 57.27 -44.82
C GLY A 200 -13.83 56.37 -44.75
N THR A 201 -12.70 56.87 -45.25
CA THR A 201 -11.42 56.16 -45.20
C THR A 201 -10.43 56.94 -44.35
N PHE A 202 -10.06 56.40 -43.19
CA PHE A 202 -9.03 56.97 -42.32
C PHE A 202 -7.70 56.27 -42.59
N ILE A 203 -6.66 57.01 -42.95
CA ILE A 203 -5.34 56.49 -43.31
C ILE A 203 -4.34 56.97 -42.26
N SER A 204 -3.55 56.05 -41.72
CA SER A 204 -2.36 56.35 -40.91
C SER A 204 -1.13 55.96 -41.73
N SER A 205 -0.49 56.95 -42.35
CA SER A 205 0.57 56.78 -43.36
C SER A 205 1.98 57.02 -42.81
N THR A 206 2.10 57.29 -41.51
CA THR A 206 3.36 57.66 -40.86
C THR A 206 4.44 56.56 -40.86
N VAL A 207 5.69 56.96 -41.05
CA VAL A 207 6.87 56.07 -40.86
C VAL A 207 7.42 56.14 -39.44
N SER A 208 7.01 57.13 -38.65
CA SER A 208 7.35 57.31 -37.24
C SER A 208 6.20 56.84 -36.33
N SER A 209 6.34 56.98 -35.02
CA SER A 209 5.22 56.72 -34.11
C SER A 209 4.19 57.86 -34.12
N LEU A 210 2.92 57.50 -34.04
CA LEU A 210 1.79 58.43 -33.92
C LEU A 210 0.85 57.97 -32.81
N ALA A 211 0.30 58.91 -32.03
CA ALA A 211 -0.62 58.60 -30.95
C ALA A 211 -1.94 59.38 -31.02
N MET A 212 -3.05 58.66 -30.82
CA MET A 212 -4.33 59.23 -30.39
C MET A 212 -4.47 58.98 -28.90
N TYR A 213 -4.57 60.04 -28.08
CA TYR A 213 -4.61 59.88 -26.63
C TYR A 213 -5.57 60.88 -25.97
N GLY A 214 -6.28 60.43 -24.94
CA GLY A 214 -7.15 61.30 -24.13
C GLY A 214 -6.35 62.05 -23.07
N VAL A 215 -6.80 63.23 -22.66
CA VAL A 215 -6.29 63.94 -21.46
C VAL A 215 -7.40 64.36 -20.49
N GLY A 216 -8.65 64.07 -20.82
CA GLY A 216 -9.84 64.34 -20.02
C GLY A 216 -11.12 64.00 -20.78
N GLY A 217 -12.27 64.12 -20.13
CA GLY A 217 -13.58 63.95 -20.77
C GLY A 217 -13.92 62.52 -21.21
N THR A 218 -15.05 62.39 -21.93
CA THR A 218 -15.44 61.16 -22.61
C THR A 218 -14.99 61.24 -24.06
N ASN A 219 -14.04 60.39 -24.45
CA ASN A 219 -13.49 60.36 -25.81
C ASN A 219 -13.95 59.10 -26.54
N ALA A 220 -13.89 59.09 -27.87
CA ALA A 220 -14.07 57.87 -28.66
C ALA A 220 -13.47 58.02 -30.07
N PHE A 221 -13.00 56.90 -30.62
CA PHE A 221 -12.77 56.72 -32.04
C PHE A 221 -13.73 55.63 -32.55
N VAL A 222 -14.72 56.03 -33.33
CA VAL A 222 -15.73 55.14 -33.90
C VAL A 222 -15.40 54.90 -35.37
N ASN A 223 -15.04 53.66 -35.70
CA ASN A 223 -14.80 53.25 -37.09
C ASN A 223 -16.04 52.55 -37.65
N ASN A 224 -16.83 53.25 -38.46
CA ASN A 224 -17.99 52.68 -39.17
C ASN A 224 -17.63 52.17 -40.57
N ALA A 225 -16.51 52.61 -41.14
CA ALA A 225 -16.07 52.28 -42.49
C ALA A 225 -14.66 51.68 -42.51
N VAL A 226 -13.65 52.36 -43.05
CA VAL A 226 -12.30 51.78 -43.24
C VAL A 226 -11.23 52.58 -42.48
N PHE A 227 -10.43 51.88 -41.67
CA PHE A 227 -9.18 52.38 -41.10
C PHE A 227 -7.99 51.64 -41.72
N ASN A 228 -7.10 52.35 -42.41
CA ASN A 228 -5.92 51.81 -43.08
C ASN A 228 -4.65 52.30 -42.39
N LYS A 229 -3.89 51.41 -41.76
CA LYS A 229 -2.54 51.67 -41.28
C LYS A 229 -1.53 51.23 -42.35
N THR A 230 -0.93 52.19 -43.05
CA THR A 230 -0.08 51.95 -44.24
C THR A 230 1.38 52.30 -44.05
N GLY A 231 1.71 53.15 -43.07
CA GLY A 231 3.10 53.52 -42.81
C GLY A 231 3.84 52.49 -41.94
N THR A 232 5.18 52.53 -41.90
CA THR A 232 6.00 51.50 -41.21
C THR A 232 6.15 51.70 -39.71
N GLY A 233 5.77 52.86 -39.16
CA GLY A 233 5.90 53.16 -37.73
C GLY A 233 4.82 52.51 -36.87
N THR A 234 4.75 52.87 -35.60
CA THR A 234 3.71 52.38 -34.68
C THR A 234 2.60 53.40 -34.52
N THR A 235 1.36 52.99 -34.79
CA THR A 235 0.18 53.80 -34.48
C THR A 235 -0.42 53.33 -33.17
N PHE A 236 -0.42 54.21 -32.18
CA PHE A 236 -1.02 53.99 -30.88
C PHE A 236 -2.41 54.62 -30.84
N ILE A 237 -3.42 53.83 -30.50
CA ILE A 237 -4.71 54.36 -30.08
C ILE A 237 -4.71 54.23 -28.55
N THR A 238 -4.02 55.16 -27.84
CA THR A 238 -3.75 55.01 -26.40
C THR A 238 -3.07 56.09 -25.54
N VAL A 239 -3.17 55.85 -24.21
CA VAL A 239 -2.41 56.29 -22.99
C VAL A 239 -2.86 57.50 -22.14
N SER A 240 -4.07 57.47 -21.55
CA SER A 240 -4.27 58.12 -20.23
C SER A 240 -5.47 57.56 -19.46
N SER A 241 -5.68 58.01 -18.22
CA SER A 241 -6.84 57.68 -17.37
C SER A 241 -8.21 57.97 -18.01
N SER A 242 -8.26 58.80 -19.06
CA SER A 242 -9.49 59.10 -19.82
C SER A 242 -9.69 58.26 -21.08
N GLY A 243 -8.64 57.59 -21.59
CA GLY A 243 -8.67 56.69 -22.74
C GLY A 243 -9.19 57.28 -24.07
N VAL A 244 -8.98 56.58 -25.18
CA VAL A 244 -9.73 56.79 -26.43
C VAL A 244 -10.20 55.41 -26.89
N PRO A 245 -11.46 55.04 -26.62
CA PRO A 245 -11.94 53.73 -27.02
C PRO A 245 -12.03 53.58 -28.54
N LEU A 246 -11.48 52.49 -29.06
CA LEU A 246 -11.64 52.10 -30.46
C LEU A 246 -12.91 51.24 -30.59
N ASN A 247 -13.99 51.83 -31.07
CA ASN A 247 -15.23 51.12 -31.39
C ASN A 247 -15.24 50.80 -32.89
N ASN A 248 -14.94 49.56 -33.26
CA ASN A 248 -14.82 49.15 -34.64
C ASN A 248 -16.06 48.38 -35.12
N PHE A 249 -16.88 49.03 -35.94
CA PHE A 249 -18.02 48.46 -36.66
C PHE A 249 -17.69 48.15 -38.13
N GLY A 250 -16.60 48.74 -38.66
CA GLY A 250 -16.12 48.57 -40.03
C GLY A 250 -14.90 47.64 -40.16
N THR A 251 -14.01 47.95 -41.11
CA THR A 251 -12.77 47.22 -41.37
C THR A 251 -11.54 48.01 -40.92
N VAL A 252 -10.61 47.34 -40.25
CA VAL A 252 -9.28 47.83 -39.89
C VAL A 252 -8.25 47.04 -40.69
N ASN A 253 -7.49 47.69 -41.57
CA ASN A 253 -6.38 47.08 -42.31
C ASN A 253 -5.05 47.56 -41.74
N VAL A 254 -4.22 46.64 -41.25
CA VAL A 254 -2.86 46.91 -40.76
C VAL A 254 -1.87 46.47 -41.83
N ASN A 255 -1.70 47.29 -42.87
CA ASN A 255 -0.93 46.93 -44.06
C ASN A 255 0.60 47.02 -43.85
N ALA A 256 1.07 47.80 -42.87
CA ALA A 256 2.49 47.89 -42.51
C ALA A 256 2.68 48.38 -41.06
N GLY A 257 3.85 48.07 -40.49
CA GLY A 257 4.21 48.46 -39.12
C GLY A 257 3.28 47.86 -38.07
N THR A 258 3.18 48.53 -36.92
CA THR A 258 2.36 48.05 -35.78
C THR A 258 1.15 48.95 -35.56
N LEU A 259 -0.04 48.37 -35.39
CA LEU A 259 -1.20 49.01 -34.77
C LEU A 259 -1.31 48.52 -33.33
N SER A 260 -1.13 49.42 -32.36
CA SER A 260 -1.25 49.13 -30.93
C SER A 260 -2.58 49.68 -30.40
N VAL A 261 -3.53 48.78 -30.19
CA VAL A 261 -4.84 49.07 -29.60
C VAL A 261 -4.73 48.89 -28.11
N ALA A 262 -4.81 50.01 -27.42
CA ALA A 262 -4.50 50.06 -26.00
C ALA A 262 -5.51 50.90 -25.21
N GLY A 263 -6.53 51.43 -25.89
CA GLY A 263 -7.75 51.95 -25.29
C GLY A 263 -8.73 50.81 -25.01
N PHE A 264 -9.65 51.02 -24.06
CA PHE A 264 -10.85 50.19 -23.93
C PHE A 264 -11.63 50.17 -25.26
N GLY A 265 -12.65 49.34 -25.43
CA GLY A 265 -13.47 49.41 -26.64
C GLY A 265 -14.08 48.08 -27.04
N SER A 266 -14.67 48.07 -28.23
CA SER A 266 -15.26 46.86 -28.77
C SER A 266 -15.15 46.80 -30.29
N SER A 267 -15.21 45.59 -30.83
CA SER A 267 -15.35 45.37 -32.25
C SER A 267 -16.44 44.37 -32.59
N SER A 268 -17.21 44.70 -33.63
CA SER A 268 -18.10 43.80 -34.36
C SER A 268 -17.73 43.75 -35.85
N GLY A 269 -16.56 44.29 -36.19
CA GLY A 269 -16.01 44.39 -37.53
C GLY A 269 -14.63 43.74 -37.63
N LYS A 270 -14.03 43.76 -38.83
CA LYS A 270 -12.88 42.93 -39.19
C LYS A 270 -11.52 43.61 -38.99
N PHE A 271 -10.49 42.82 -38.66
CA PHE A 271 -9.08 43.23 -38.69
C PHE A 271 -8.33 42.42 -39.75
N ASN A 272 -7.70 43.07 -40.73
CA ASN A 272 -6.83 42.42 -41.72
C ASN A 272 -5.37 42.81 -41.41
N VAL A 273 -4.51 41.81 -41.20
CA VAL A 273 -3.10 41.97 -40.83
C VAL A 273 -2.24 41.11 -41.78
N PRO A 274 -1.87 41.61 -42.96
CA PRO A 274 -0.96 40.90 -43.87
C PRO A 274 0.43 40.63 -43.26
N ALA A 275 1.17 39.72 -43.90
CA ALA A 275 2.54 39.39 -43.50
C ALA A 275 3.44 40.64 -43.44
N GLY A 276 4.24 40.75 -42.37
CA GLY A 276 5.14 41.89 -42.13
C GLY A 276 4.53 43.03 -41.33
N ALA A 277 3.24 42.96 -40.98
CA ALA A 277 2.57 43.88 -40.07
C ALA A 277 2.24 43.23 -38.71
N GLU A 278 1.96 44.05 -37.71
CA GLU A 278 1.63 43.61 -36.35
C GLU A 278 0.37 44.31 -35.80
N LEU A 279 -0.52 43.54 -35.18
CA LEU A 279 -1.59 44.04 -34.33
C LEU A 279 -1.28 43.70 -32.87
N ASN A 280 -1.32 44.69 -31.97
CA ASN A 280 -1.05 44.50 -30.55
C ASN A 280 -2.25 44.97 -29.71
N PHE A 281 -2.73 44.08 -28.84
CA PHE A 281 -3.68 44.42 -27.78
C PHE A 281 -2.97 44.34 -26.42
N ASN A 282 -3.02 45.43 -25.67
CA ASN A 282 -2.36 45.51 -24.36
C ASN A 282 -3.28 45.99 -23.20
N ARG A 283 -4.56 46.22 -23.48
CA ARG A 283 -5.63 46.54 -22.52
C ARG A 283 -6.93 45.83 -22.90
N ASP A 284 -7.96 46.02 -22.07
CA ASP A 284 -9.26 45.36 -22.23
C ASP A 284 -9.91 45.73 -23.57
N TYR A 285 -10.43 44.72 -24.28
CA TYR A 285 -11.10 44.89 -25.56
C TYR A 285 -12.14 43.78 -25.76
N ALA A 286 -13.33 44.13 -26.23
CA ALA A 286 -14.42 43.17 -26.41
C ALA A 286 -14.69 42.89 -27.90
N PHE A 287 -14.81 41.63 -28.28
CA PHE A 287 -15.19 41.17 -29.61
C PHE A 287 -16.62 40.64 -29.57
N ASN A 288 -17.56 41.46 -30.06
CA ASN A 288 -19.00 41.33 -29.84
C ASN A 288 -19.80 40.91 -31.09
N GLY A 289 -19.15 40.60 -32.21
CA GLY A 289 -19.82 40.25 -33.47
C GLY A 289 -19.22 39.00 -34.11
N ALA A 290 -20.07 38.23 -34.78
CA ALA A 290 -19.69 37.04 -35.56
C ALA A 290 -19.01 37.35 -36.90
N ALA A 291 -18.72 38.63 -37.18
CA ALA A 291 -18.06 39.09 -38.40
C ALA A 291 -16.79 39.86 -38.02
N GLY A 292 -15.62 39.19 -38.03
CA GLY A 292 -14.37 39.91 -37.82
C GLY A 292 -13.20 39.06 -37.36
N ASP A 293 -12.89 38.01 -38.11
CA ASP A 293 -11.61 37.31 -37.98
C ASP A 293 -10.44 38.31 -38.01
N ILE A 294 -9.42 38.05 -37.20
CA ILE A 294 -8.10 38.64 -37.46
C ILE A 294 -7.53 37.83 -38.62
N ASP A 295 -7.66 38.37 -39.83
CA ASP A 295 -7.24 37.72 -41.07
C ASP A 295 -5.82 38.08 -41.43
N GLY A 296 -5.14 37.16 -42.10
CA GLY A 296 -3.83 37.39 -42.69
C GLY A 296 -2.66 36.94 -41.82
N LEU A 297 -1.51 36.76 -42.48
CA LEU A 297 -0.32 36.11 -41.94
C LEU A 297 0.59 37.03 -41.12
N GLY A 298 0.09 38.18 -40.64
CA GLY A 298 0.81 39.09 -39.77
C GLY A 298 0.97 38.56 -38.35
N ALA A 299 1.68 39.33 -37.51
CA ALA A 299 1.88 39.01 -36.11
C ALA A 299 0.75 39.58 -35.23
N LEU A 300 0.33 38.82 -34.21
CA LEU A 300 -0.60 39.27 -33.18
C LEU A 300 0.07 39.20 -31.81
N THR A 301 0.09 40.31 -31.08
CA THR A 301 0.62 40.38 -29.72
C THR A 301 -0.51 40.62 -28.71
N LEU A 302 -0.63 39.74 -27.72
CA LEU A 302 -1.62 39.80 -26.64
C LEU A 302 -0.89 40.02 -25.31
N SER A 303 -0.55 41.29 -25.02
CA SER A 303 0.40 41.66 -23.97
C SER A 303 -0.23 42.13 -22.66
N GLY A 304 -1.55 42.32 -22.62
CA GLY A 304 -2.26 42.76 -21.41
C GLY A 304 -3.78 42.91 -21.60
N GLY A 305 -4.49 43.11 -20.50
CA GLY A 305 -5.95 43.34 -20.46
C GLY A 305 -6.82 42.11 -20.68
N ASN A 306 -8.12 42.28 -20.48
CA ASN A 306 -9.16 41.29 -20.71
C ASN A 306 -9.72 41.38 -22.14
N LEU A 307 -9.43 40.37 -22.95
CA LEU A 307 -9.90 40.22 -24.33
C LEU A 307 -11.11 39.29 -24.34
N ALA A 308 -12.32 39.86 -24.38
CA ALA A 308 -13.56 39.10 -24.31
C ALA A 308 -14.03 38.69 -25.71
N PHE A 309 -14.07 37.40 -26.00
CA PHE A 309 -14.58 36.82 -27.24
C PHE A 309 -15.98 36.23 -26.97
N ASP A 310 -17.02 37.06 -27.09
CA ASP A 310 -18.40 36.68 -26.74
C ASP A 310 -19.15 35.96 -27.88
N SER A 311 -18.49 35.80 -29.02
CA SER A 311 -18.91 34.96 -30.14
C SER A 311 -17.70 34.20 -30.69
N SER A 312 -17.93 33.15 -31.49
CA SER A 312 -16.83 32.38 -32.08
C SER A 312 -15.95 33.27 -32.96
N PHE A 313 -14.64 33.15 -32.79
CA PHE A 313 -13.65 34.07 -33.33
C PHE A 313 -12.41 33.30 -33.83
N THR A 314 -11.98 33.54 -35.06
CA THR A 314 -10.77 32.91 -35.63
C THR A 314 -9.63 33.92 -35.71
N ILE A 315 -8.43 33.46 -35.37
CA ILE A 315 -7.18 34.21 -35.46
C ILE A 315 -6.30 33.49 -36.47
N GLU A 316 -6.17 34.07 -37.66
CA GLU A 316 -5.35 33.55 -38.78
C GLU A 316 -3.91 34.04 -38.78
N ALA A 317 -3.53 34.86 -37.80
CA ALA A 317 -2.18 35.34 -37.61
C ALA A 317 -1.17 34.18 -37.64
N ALA A 318 -0.12 34.32 -38.46
CA ALA A 318 0.90 33.28 -38.60
C ALA A 318 1.64 33.02 -37.27
N SER A 319 1.77 34.06 -36.44
CA SER A 319 2.35 34.00 -35.10
C SER A 319 1.53 34.82 -34.10
N VAL A 320 1.20 34.22 -32.96
CA VAL A 320 0.55 34.86 -31.82
C VAL A 320 1.50 34.85 -30.62
N ALA A 321 1.84 36.02 -30.10
CA ALA A 321 2.58 36.18 -28.84
C ALA A 321 1.59 36.42 -27.69
N PHE A 322 1.22 35.36 -26.97
CA PHE A 322 0.32 35.45 -25.81
C PHE A 322 1.13 35.66 -24.51
N SER A 323 1.33 36.93 -24.15
CA SER A 323 2.36 37.34 -23.18
C SER A 323 1.84 38.06 -21.94
N GLY A 324 0.53 38.26 -21.80
CA GLY A 324 -0.03 38.86 -20.57
C GLY A 324 -1.54 39.06 -20.51
N SER A 325 -2.27 38.95 -21.63
CA SER A 325 -3.73 39.14 -21.63
C SER A 325 -4.50 38.06 -20.84
N THR A 326 -5.76 38.35 -20.54
CA THR A 326 -6.77 37.33 -20.22
C THR A 326 -7.63 37.15 -21.46
N ILE A 327 -7.62 35.97 -22.06
CA ILE A 327 -8.57 35.63 -23.12
C ILE A 327 -9.83 35.12 -22.42
N ALA A 328 -10.95 35.82 -22.58
CA ALA A 328 -12.23 35.61 -21.91
C ALA A 328 -13.39 35.50 -22.91
N GLY A 329 -14.63 35.48 -22.40
CA GLY A 329 -15.86 35.43 -23.20
C GLY A 329 -16.49 34.04 -23.29
N THR A 330 -17.64 33.98 -23.97
CA THR A 330 -18.47 32.77 -24.12
C THR A 330 -18.24 32.01 -25.43
N GLY A 331 -17.56 32.63 -26.40
CA GLY A 331 -17.31 32.09 -27.72
C GLY A 331 -16.13 31.10 -27.80
N THR A 332 -15.96 30.47 -28.97
CA THR A 332 -14.74 29.70 -29.26
C THR A 332 -13.68 30.59 -29.90
N THR A 333 -12.51 30.72 -29.30
CA THR A 333 -11.33 31.40 -29.88
C THR A 333 -10.43 30.37 -30.56
N THR A 334 -10.26 30.46 -31.88
CA THR A 334 -9.47 29.50 -32.67
C THR A 334 -8.15 30.12 -33.13
N PHE A 335 -7.02 29.51 -32.78
CA PHE A 335 -5.69 29.91 -33.25
C PHE A 335 -5.23 28.98 -34.38
N THR A 336 -5.20 29.44 -35.62
CA THR A 336 -4.78 28.57 -36.75
C THR A 336 -3.27 28.59 -36.99
N GLY A 337 -2.57 29.66 -36.60
CA GLY A 337 -1.11 29.78 -36.66
C GLY A 337 -0.38 29.29 -35.40
N ALA A 338 0.90 29.67 -35.28
CA ALA A 338 1.73 29.32 -34.12
C ALA A 338 1.47 30.26 -32.94
N CYS A 339 1.13 29.72 -31.77
CA CYS A 339 0.92 30.49 -30.54
C CYS A 339 2.05 30.27 -29.53
N THR A 340 2.70 31.34 -29.08
CA THR A 340 3.64 31.30 -27.97
C THR A 340 2.96 31.82 -26.71
N TRP A 341 2.63 30.94 -25.77
CA TRP A 341 2.02 31.30 -24.49
C TRP A 341 3.11 31.51 -23.44
N SER A 342 3.46 32.77 -23.21
CA SER A 342 4.52 33.19 -22.28
C SER A 342 4.00 33.90 -21.03
N ALA A 343 2.74 34.33 -20.96
CA ALA A 343 2.05 34.65 -19.71
C ALA A 343 0.54 34.84 -19.96
N GLY A 344 -0.20 35.23 -18.93
CA GLY A 344 -1.63 35.50 -19.02
C GLY A 344 -2.49 34.28 -18.70
N MET A 345 -3.79 34.42 -18.95
CA MET A 345 -4.82 33.51 -18.48
C MET A 345 -5.85 33.21 -19.57
N MET A 346 -6.33 31.97 -19.62
CA MET A 346 -7.49 31.59 -20.41
C MET A 346 -8.70 31.43 -19.48
N ALA A 347 -9.68 32.33 -19.56
CA ALA A 347 -10.85 32.39 -18.66
C ALA A 347 -12.18 32.47 -19.43
N GLY A 348 -13.31 32.55 -18.71
CA GLY A 348 -14.64 32.62 -19.31
C GLY A 348 -15.24 31.24 -19.58
N THR A 349 -16.49 31.20 -20.05
CA THR A 349 -17.20 29.94 -20.29
C THR A 349 -16.98 29.35 -21.68
N GLY A 350 -16.27 30.09 -22.55
CA GLY A 350 -15.94 29.68 -23.92
C GLY A 350 -14.82 28.64 -24.02
N LYS A 351 -14.36 28.41 -25.25
CA LYS A 351 -13.32 27.42 -25.59
C LYS A 351 -12.15 28.08 -26.33
N THR A 352 -10.91 27.70 -26.03
CA THR A 352 -9.77 27.95 -26.93
C THR A 352 -9.54 26.69 -27.77
N LEU A 353 -9.42 26.83 -29.09
CA LEU A 353 -9.15 25.74 -30.02
C LEU A 353 -7.84 25.96 -30.76
N LEU A 354 -6.98 24.94 -30.78
CA LEU A 354 -5.85 24.81 -31.69
C LEU A 354 -6.16 23.68 -32.68
N PRO A 355 -6.65 23.99 -33.90
CA PRO A 355 -7.00 22.99 -34.89
C PRO A 355 -5.74 22.33 -35.48
N ALA A 356 -5.89 21.19 -36.14
CA ALA A 356 -4.79 20.52 -36.84
C ALA A 356 -4.05 21.49 -37.79
N GLY A 357 -2.72 21.43 -37.79
CA GLY A 357 -1.85 22.35 -38.56
C GLY A 357 -1.37 23.59 -37.79
N SER A 358 -2.02 23.95 -36.67
CA SER A 358 -1.53 24.99 -35.75
C SER A 358 -0.42 24.47 -34.81
N SER A 359 0.08 25.32 -33.90
CA SER A 359 0.93 24.86 -32.79
C SER A 359 0.87 25.77 -31.58
N MET A 360 1.21 25.25 -30.40
CA MET A 360 1.44 26.05 -29.20
C MET A 360 2.79 25.75 -28.55
N THR A 361 3.48 26.78 -28.08
CA THR A 361 4.69 26.66 -27.27
C THR A 361 4.55 27.44 -25.96
N MET A 362 4.77 26.79 -24.83
CA MET A 362 4.79 27.42 -23.50
C MET A 362 6.24 27.51 -23.00
N ASN A 363 6.86 28.68 -23.12
CA ASN A 363 8.33 28.82 -23.06
C ASN A 363 8.88 29.76 -21.97
N SER A 364 8.07 30.17 -21.00
CA SER A 364 8.50 31.09 -19.94
C SER A 364 8.22 30.50 -18.55
N ALA A 365 8.96 30.97 -17.54
CA ALA A 365 8.80 30.51 -16.16
C ALA A 365 7.51 30.96 -15.46
N THR A 366 6.71 31.85 -16.06
CA THR A 366 5.46 32.32 -15.47
C THR A 366 4.42 31.19 -15.42
N THR A 367 3.55 31.20 -14.43
CA THR A 367 2.42 30.25 -14.38
C THR A 367 1.45 30.55 -15.51
N LYS A 368 1.04 29.51 -16.24
CA LYS A 368 -0.02 29.55 -17.26
C LYS A 368 -1.31 29.12 -16.61
N ARG A 369 -2.35 29.95 -16.65
CA ARG A 369 -3.61 29.67 -15.97
C ARG A 369 -4.74 29.35 -16.95
N LEU A 370 -5.44 28.24 -16.71
CA LEU A 370 -6.57 27.77 -17.49
C LEU A 370 -7.82 27.60 -16.60
N ASP A 371 -8.83 28.41 -16.90
CA ASP A 371 -10.12 28.45 -16.22
C ASP A 371 -11.28 28.17 -17.19
N ARG A 372 -10.96 27.59 -18.36
CA ARG A 372 -11.92 27.21 -19.40
C ARG A 372 -11.45 25.98 -20.17
N THR A 373 -12.16 25.64 -21.26
CA THR A 373 -11.72 24.54 -22.14
C THR A 373 -10.62 24.99 -23.09
N LEU A 374 -9.49 24.28 -23.11
CA LEU A 374 -8.44 24.35 -24.13
C LEU A 374 -8.41 23.02 -24.89
N GLN A 375 -8.82 23.04 -26.15
CA GLN A 375 -8.78 21.88 -27.04
C GLN A 375 -7.58 22.00 -28.00
N ILE A 376 -6.75 20.96 -28.01
CA ILE A 376 -5.52 20.89 -28.80
C ILE A 376 -5.66 19.72 -29.78
N ASP A 377 -5.96 20.02 -31.03
CA ASP A 377 -5.97 19.08 -32.15
C ASP A 377 -4.64 19.11 -32.93
N SER A 378 -3.61 19.75 -32.36
CA SER A 378 -2.33 20.05 -33.01
C SER A 378 -1.13 19.68 -32.14
N ASN A 379 0.07 20.14 -32.52
CA ASN A 379 1.29 19.92 -31.75
C ASN A 379 1.50 21.05 -30.74
N THR A 380 1.60 20.69 -29.46
CA THR A 380 1.89 21.62 -28.36
C THR A 380 3.14 21.21 -27.61
N THR A 381 3.99 22.17 -27.25
CA THR A 381 5.21 21.93 -26.46
C THR A 381 5.22 22.77 -25.18
N TRP A 382 5.35 22.11 -24.03
CA TRP A 382 5.53 22.71 -22.72
C TRP A 382 7.01 22.65 -22.30
N LEU A 383 7.65 23.82 -22.23
CA LEU A 383 9.09 23.98 -21.95
C LEU A 383 9.37 24.58 -20.57
N ALA A 384 8.50 25.45 -20.07
CA ALA A 384 8.70 26.14 -18.78
C ALA A 384 7.39 26.65 -18.16
N GLY A 385 7.48 26.95 -16.86
CA GLY A 385 6.39 27.49 -16.05
C GLY A 385 5.38 26.42 -15.65
N ASP A 386 4.71 26.62 -14.53
CA ASP A 386 3.66 25.70 -14.11
C ASP A 386 2.36 25.91 -14.90
N PHE A 387 1.54 24.85 -14.98
CA PHE A 387 0.23 24.89 -15.60
C PHE A 387 -0.88 24.77 -14.53
N GLN A 388 -1.49 25.90 -14.21
CA GLN A 388 -2.52 26.00 -13.18
C GLN A 388 -3.92 25.88 -13.78
N PHE A 389 -4.75 25.02 -13.19
CA PHE A 389 -6.15 24.84 -13.56
C PHE A 389 -7.09 25.42 -12.48
N SER A 390 -8.16 26.08 -12.90
CA SER A 390 -9.23 26.57 -12.02
C SER A 390 -10.58 26.56 -12.75
N ASN A 391 -11.29 25.42 -12.72
CA ASN A 391 -12.37 25.06 -13.67
C ASN A 391 -11.86 24.88 -15.11
N GLY A 392 -10.58 24.52 -15.26
CA GLY A 392 -9.96 24.32 -16.57
C GLY A 392 -10.17 22.91 -17.10
N THR A 393 -10.40 22.77 -18.41
CA THR A 393 -10.39 21.46 -19.09
C THR A 393 -9.41 21.49 -20.25
N LEU A 394 -8.39 20.63 -20.23
CA LEU A 394 -7.49 20.42 -21.35
C LEU A 394 -7.94 19.15 -22.11
N ILE A 395 -8.21 19.27 -23.40
CA ILE A 395 -8.48 18.13 -24.28
C ILE A 395 -7.33 18.03 -25.29
N ASN A 396 -6.50 17.00 -25.16
CA ASN A 396 -5.43 16.71 -26.11
C ASN A 396 -5.89 15.66 -27.13
N ASN A 397 -6.18 16.10 -28.35
CA ASN A 397 -6.43 15.27 -29.53
C ASN A 397 -5.22 15.22 -30.48
N GLY A 398 -4.15 15.96 -30.19
CA GLY A 398 -2.89 15.97 -30.94
C GLY A 398 -1.71 15.42 -30.14
N THR A 399 -0.53 16.02 -30.31
CA THR A 399 0.65 15.68 -29.52
C THR A 399 0.96 16.80 -28.53
N PHE A 400 0.90 16.50 -27.24
CA PHE A 400 1.29 17.41 -26.17
C PHE A 400 2.63 16.94 -25.58
N THR A 401 3.69 17.67 -25.90
CA THR A 401 5.07 17.34 -25.51
C THR A 401 5.51 18.15 -24.29
N MET A 402 6.07 17.48 -23.29
CA MET A 402 6.74 18.05 -22.12
C MET A 402 8.26 17.88 -22.27
N SER A 403 8.95 18.96 -22.66
CA SER A 403 10.35 18.93 -23.10
C SER A 403 11.22 19.93 -22.35
N THR A 404 11.45 19.71 -21.06
CA THR A 404 12.31 20.58 -20.24
C THR A 404 13.36 19.82 -19.45
N ALA A 405 14.43 20.52 -19.07
CA ALA A 405 15.46 20.01 -18.16
C ALA A 405 15.09 20.22 -16.67
N THR A 406 14.12 21.08 -16.37
CA THR A 406 13.66 21.37 -15.00
C THR A 406 12.33 20.68 -14.70
N SER A 407 11.76 20.93 -13.52
CA SER A 407 10.43 20.40 -13.19
C SER A 407 9.31 21.20 -13.86
N LEU A 408 8.26 20.50 -14.32
CA LEU A 408 6.97 21.05 -14.73
C LEU A 408 5.89 20.53 -13.80
N THR A 409 4.99 21.40 -13.37
CA THR A 409 3.86 21.01 -12.51
C THR A 409 2.54 21.46 -13.11
N ALA A 410 1.61 20.52 -13.28
CA ALA A 410 0.21 20.80 -13.58
C ALA A 410 -0.61 20.59 -12.30
N TYR A 411 -1.35 21.61 -11.85
CA TYR A 411 -2.08 21.55 -10.58
C TYR A 411 -3.39 22.34 -10.59
N GLY A 412 -4.36 21.87 -9.80
CA GLY A 412 -5.68 22.49 -9.66
C GLY A 412 -5.81 23.30 -8.37
N VAL A 413 -6.20 24.57 -8.48
CA VAL A 413 -6.40 25.48 -7.33
C VAL A 413 -7.87 25.68 -6.93
N GLY A 414 -8.81 25.23 -7.76
CA GLY A 414 -10.25 25.26 -7.48
C GLY A 414 -11.05 24.65 -8.63
N GLY A 415 -12.35 24.44 -8.41
CA GLY A 415 -13.26 24.01 -9.46
C GLY A 415 -13.15 22.55 -9.88
N LEU A 416 -13.87 22.19 -10.95
CA LEU A 416 -13.76 20.89 -11.62
C LEU A 416 -12.73 21.01 -12.75
N ASN A 417 -11.55 20.41 -12.55
CA ASN A 417 -10.50 20.40 -13.55
C ASN A 417 -10.45 19.06 -14.28
N LEU A 418 -9.89 19.03 -15.48
CA LEU A 418 -9.68 17.80 -16.23
C LEU A 418 -8.52 17.95 -17.22
N LEU A 419 -7.67 16.94 -17.28
CA LEU A 419 -6.76 16.70 -18.40
C LEU A 419 -7.19 15.40 -19.09
N ARG A 420 -7.74 15.53 -20.29
CA ARG A 420 -8.12 14.39 -21.13
C ARG A 420 -7.11 14.22 -22.25
N ASN A 421 -6.44 13.08 -22.28
CA ASN A 421 -5.58 12.68 -23.37
C ASN A 421 -6.30 11.68 -24.29
N ASN A 422 -6.72 12.13 -25.47
CA ASN A 422 -7.29 11.27 -26.52
C ASN A 422 -6.24 10.79 -27.53
N ALA A 423 -5.06 11.41 -27.56
CA ALA A 423 -3.98 11.11 -28.49
C ALA A 423 -2.67 10.93 -27.73
N THR A 424 -1.64 11.76 -27.93
CA THR A 424 -0.30 11.51 -27.36
C THR A 424 0.10 12.55 -26.33
N LEU A 425 0.34 12.12 -25.08
CA LEU A 425 1.17 12.86 -24.13
C LEU A 425 2.61 12.34 -24.25
N ARG A 426 3.57 13.21 -24.54
CA ARG A 426 4.98 12.82 -24.72
C ARG A 426 5.87 13.54 -23.72
N LYS A 427 6.60 12.81 -22.89
CA LYS A 427 7.55 13.34 -21.91
C LYS A 427 8.98 12.97 -22.32
N ASN A 428 9.70 13.91 -22.92
CA ASN A 428 11.04 13.69 -23.47
C ASN A 428 12.13 14.60 -22.89
N GLY A 429 11.77 15.53 -22.00
CA GLY A 429 12.74 16.34 -21.27
C GLY A 429 13.42 15.57 -20.14
N ALA A 430 14.65 15.95 -19.76
CA ALA A 430 15.39 15.29 -18.68
C ALA A 430 14.82 15.56 -17.26
N GLY A 431 14.06 16.65 -17.08
CA GLY A 431 13.48 17.01 -15.78
C GLY A 431 12.27 16.17 -15.38
N SER A 432 11.59 16.54 -14.29
CA SER A 432 10.33 15.89 -13.87
C SER A 432 9.12 16.57 -14.49
N ALA A 433 8.07 15.84 -14.81
CA ALA A 433 6.75 16.40 -15.07
C ALA A 433 5.73 15.77 -14.11
N THR A 434 5.00 16.59 -13.37
CA THR A 434 4.08 16.13 -12.33
C THR A 434 2.69 16.68 -12.60
N ILE A 435 1.69 15.80 -12.68
CA ILE A 435 0.28 16.17 -12.58
C ILE A 435 -0.14 15.94 -11.13
N THR A 436 -0.46 17.00 -10.40
CA THR A 436 -0.63 16.95 -8.94
C THR A 436 -1.89 17.66 -8.43
N VAL A 437 -2.07 17.59 -7.12
CA VAL A 437 -3.20 18.15 -6.37
C VAL A 437 -2.68 19.21 -5.40
N SER A 438 -3.20 20.43 -5.46
CA SER A 438 -3.05 21.42 -4.39
C SER A 438 -4.35 21.69 -3.60
N SER A 439 -5.54 21.46 -4.20
CA SER A 439 -6.84 21.57 -3.51
C SER A 439 -8.01 20.83 -4.18
N SER A 440 -8.11 20.84 -5.52
CA SER A 440 -9.21 20.23 -6.31
C SER A 440 -8.76 19.08 -7.24
N GLY A 441 -7.45 18.95 -7.46
CA GLY A 441 -6.85 17.94 -8.34
C GLY A 441 -6.99 18.27 -9.82
N VAL A 442 -6.16 17.62 -10.64
CA VAL A 442 -6.30 17.58 -12.10
C VAL A 442 -6.38 16.11 -12.48
N PRO A 443 -7.58 15.55 -12.66
CA PRO A 443 -7.70 14.18 -13.12
C PRO A 443 -7.07 13.99 -14.50
N LEU A 444 -6.33 12.90 -14.67
CA LEU A 444 -5.79 12.46 -15.95
C LEU A 444 -6.65 11.32 -16.51
N ASP A 445 -7.51 11.64 -17.48
CA ASP A 445 -8.22 10.65 -18.29
C ASP A 445 -7.36 10.30 -19.51
N ASN A 446 -6.75 9.12 -19.51
CA ASN A 446 -5.88 8.68 -20.60
C ASN A 446 -6.58 7.65 -21.52
N LEU A 447 -7.05 8.11 -22.67
CA LEU A 447 -7.64 7.29 -23.74
C LEU A 447 -6.62 6.97 -24.86
N GLY A 448 -5.55 7.76 -24.97
CA GLY A 448 -4.48 7.58 -25.95
C GLY A 448 -3.17 7.06 -25.34
N ALA A 449 -2.04 7.43 -25.95
CA ALA A 449 -0.70 7.01 -25.53
C ALA A 449 -0.05 8.05 -24.59
N VAL A 450 0.64 7.57 -23.56
CA VAL A 450 1.55 8.34 -22.72
C VAL A 450 2.96 7.81 -22.88
N ASN A 451 3.80 8.53 -23.61
CA ASN A 451 5.18 8.13 -23.90
C ASN A 451 6.14 8.85 -22.95
N VAL A 452 6.73 8.12 -22.00
CA VAL A 452 7.75 8.62 -21.08
C VAL A 452 9.14 8.25 -21.60
N GLU A 453 9.71 9.13 -22.41
CA GLU A 453 10.97 8.91 -23.14
C GLU A 453 12.20 9.31 -22.32
N ALA A 454 12.07 10.27 -21.39
CA ALA A 454 13.15 10.70 -20.51
C ALA A 454 12.63 11.33 -19.20
N GLY A 455 13.49 11.33 -18.18
CA GLY A 455 13.19 11.91 -16.86
C GLY A 455 12.06 11.17 -16.14
N ALA A 456 11.41 11.86 -15.20
CA ALA A 456 10.30 11.32 -14.42
C ALA A 456 8.96 11.90 -14.88
N PHE A 457 7.93 11.06 -14.96
CA PHE A 457 6.54 11.48 -15.08
C PHE A 457 5.75 10.96 -13.88
N ALA A 458 5.16 11.88 -13.12
CA ALA A 458 4.41 11.56 -11.89
C ALA A 458 2.93 11.91 -12.07
N VAL A 459 2.09 10.89 -12.03
CA VAL A 459 0.63 11.00 -11.98
C VAL A 459 0.20 10.96 -10.52
N SER A 460 0.24 12.13 -9.89
CA SER A 460 -0.18 12.34 -8.49
C SER A 460 -1.59 12.93 -8.39
N GLY A 461 -2.31 13.06 -9.51
CA GLY A 461 -3.76 13.29 -9.57
C GLY A 461 -4.54 11.97 -9.65
N PHE A 462 -5.86 12.02 -9.43
CA PHE A 462 -6.72 10.86 -9.69
C PHE A 462 -6.97 10.66 -11.19
N GLY A 463 -7.58 9.57 -11.64
CA GLY A 463 -7.91 9.44 -13.07
C GLY A 463 -8.27 8.04 -13.52
N THR A 464 -8.45 7.90 -14.83
CA THR A 464 -8.79 6.64 -15.49
C THR A 464 -7.97 6.46 -16.75
N SER A 465 -7.71 5.22 -17.16
CA SER A 465 -7.08 4.94 -18.44
C SER A 465 -7.73 3.78 -19.18
N THR A 466 -7.78 3.92 -20.51
CA THR A 466 -8.07 2.86 -21.51
C THR A 466 -6.96 2.79 -22.56
N GLY A 467 -5.86 3.54 -22.39
CA GLY A 467 -4.75 3.67 -23.32
C GLY A 467 -3.41 3.29 -22.69
N THR A 468 -2.31 3.46 -23.43
CA THR A 468 -0.99 2.93 -23.05
C THR A 468 -0.16 3.94 -22.25
N PHE A 469 0.72 3.40 -21.41
CA PHE A 469 1.85 4.11 -20.81
C PHE A 469 3.16 3.41 -21.22
N ASP A 470 3.93 4.02 -22.10
CA ASP A 470 5.17 3.46 -22.64
C ASP A 470 6.38 4.14 -21.97
N ILE A 471 7.14 3.39 -21.16
CA ILE A 471 8.25 3.91 -20.36
C ILE A 471 9.59 3.49 -20.99
N SER A 472 10.34 4.45 -21.52
CA SER A 472 11.65 4.19 -22.13
C SER A 472 12.73 3.91 -21.10
N ASN A 473 13.82 3.26 -21.52
CA ASN A 473 14.98 2.99 -20.67
C ASN A 473 15.53 4.27 -20.02
N GLY A 474 15.78 4.24 -18.71
CA GLY A 474 16.26 5.38 -17.94
C GLY A 474 15.19 6.42 -17.56
N ALA A 475 13.95 6.26 -18.03
CA ALA A 475 12.81 7.07 -17.60
C ALA A 475 12.02 6.38 -16.48
N SER A 476 11.20 7.14 -15.76
CA SER A 476 10.35 6.62 -14.69
C SER A 476 8.93 7.15 -14.74
N LEU A 477 7.98 6.29 -14.40
CA LEU A 477 6.56 6.62 -14.21
C LEU A 477 6.18 6.35 -12.76
N SER A 478 5.41 7.26 -12.14
CA SER A 478 4.83 7.00 -10.82
C SER A 478 3.35 7.35 -10.71
N PHE A 479 2.65 6.59 -9.88
CA PHE A 479 1.26 6.82 -9.49
C PHE A 479 1.18 7.04 -7.98
N GLY A 480 0.77 8.24 -7.57
CA GLY A 480 0.72 8.63 -6.16
C GLY A 480 -0.68 8.73 -5.55
N ARG A 481 -1.73 8.52 -6.36
CA ARG A 481 -3.15 8.60 -5.96
C ARG A 481 -3.99 7.58 -6.72
N ASP A 482 -5.28 7.54 -6.38
CA ASP A 482 -6.26 6.63 -6.96
C ASP A 482 -6.29 6.72 -8.49
N TYR A 483 -6.06 5.59 -9.16
CA TYR A 483 -6.04 5.53 -10.62
C TYR A 483 -6.65 4.22 -11.10
N THR A 484 -7.56 4.30 -12.06
CA THR A 484 -8.29 3.14 -12.57
C THR A 484 -7.79 2.76 -13.97
N PHE A 485 -7.29 1.53 -14.11
CA PHE A 485 -6.90 0.94 -15.39
C PHE A 485 -8.05 0.08 -15.91
N ASN A 486 -8.75 0.58 -16.92
CA ASN A 486 -9.84 -0.11 -17.59
C ASN A 486 -9.34 -1.01 -18.72
N VAL A 487 -10.24 -1.78 -19.32
CA VAL A 487 -9.96 -2.59 -20.51
C VAL A 487 -9.31 -1.73 -21.61
N GLY A 488 -8.19 -2.21 -22.14
CA GLY A 488 -7.39 -1.53 -23.18
C GLY A 488 -6.19 -0.75 -22.64
N ALA A 489 -6.15 -0.47 -21.34
CA ALA A 489 -4.97 0.16 -20.74
C ALA A 489 -3.79 -0.82 -20.66
N ASP A 490 -2.58 -0.29 -20.76
CA ASP A 490 -1.34 -1.08 -20.68
C ASP A 490 -0.17 -0.25 -20.10
N ILE A 491 0.81 -0.89 -19.46
CA ILE A 491 2.07 -0.26 -19.03
C ILE A 491 3.24 -1.05 -19.61
N ASN A 492 3.89 -0.47 -20.62
CA ASN A 492 4.94 -1.10 -21.39
C ASN A 492 6.31 -0.45 -21.19
N GLY A 493 7.33 -1.11 -21.72
CA GLY A 493 8.67 -0.55 -21.88
C GLY A 493 9.64 -0.89 -20.75
N SER A 494 10.89 -0.46 -20.94
CA SER A 494 12.04 -0.88 -20.13
C SER A 494 12.42 0.09 -18.99
N GLY A 495 11.64 1.15 -18.77
CA GLY A 495 11.84 2.09 -17.66
C GLY A 495 11.28 1.60 -16.33
N SER A 496 11.42 2.39 -15.26
CA SER A 496 10.95 2.01 -13.92
C SER A 496 9.54 2.50 -13.61
N LEU A 497 8.79 1.70 -12.86
CA LEU A 497 7.44 2.03 -12.40
C LEU A 497 7.40 2.08 -10.86
N ALA A 498 6.87 3.16 -10.31
CA ALA A 498 6.69 3.32 -8.86
C ALA A 498 5.21 3.55 -8.50
N LEU A 499 4.66 2.67 -7.67
CA LEU A 499 3.29 2.72 -7.17
C LEU A 499 3.33 3.23 -5.73
N THR A 500 3.23 4.55 -5.57
CA THR A 500 3.61 5.27 -4.33
C THR A 500 2.44 5.67 -3.44
N GLY A 501 1.20 5.54 -3.92
CA GLY A 501 0.02 5.84 -3.12
C GLY A 501 -1.32 5.64 -3.86
N GLY A 502 -2.41 5.72 -3.09
CA GLY A 502 -3.78 5.57 -3.58
C GLY A 502 -4.20 4.15 -3.92
N ASN A 503 -5.45 3.99 -4.34
CA ASN A 503 -6.01 2.74 -4.85
C ASN A 503 -5.79 2.64 -6.35
N LEU A 504 -4.96 1.68 -6.78
CA LEU A 504 -4.75 1.37 -8.19
C LEU A 504 -5.64 0.20 -8.57
N PHE A 505 -6.60 0.42 -9.46
CA PHE A 505 -7.67 -0.53 -9.72
C PHE A 505 -7.51 -1.17 -11.10
N PHE A 506 -7.28 -2.49 -11.13
CA PHE A 506 -7.07 -3.31 -12.33
C PHE A 506 -8.21 -4.31 -12.50
N ASP A 507 -9.28 -3.90 -13.18
CA ASP A 507 -10.48 -4.74 -13.34
C ASP A 507 -10.43 -5.67 -14.56
N ALA A 508 -9.62 -5.31 -15.55
CA ALA A 508 -9.24 -6.21 -16.62
C ALA A 508 -7.90 -6.90 -16.29
N SER A 509 -7.63 -8.05 -16.92
CA SER A 509 -6.28 -8.61 -16.84
C SER A 509 -5.29 -7.67 -17.54
N PHE A 510 -4.17 -7.42 -16.89
CA PHE A 510 -3.27 -6.33 -17.17
C PHE A 510 -1.82 -6.81 -17.02
N THR A 511 -0.93 -6.43 -17.94
CA THR A 511 0.50 -6.77 -17.86
C THR A 511 1.28 -5.50 -17.62
N VAL A 512 2.28 -5.58 -16.73
CA VAL A 512 3.26 -4.53 -16.51
C VAL A 512 4.59 -5.05 -17.04
N GLU A 513 5.04 -4.50 -18.16
CA GLU A 513 6.30 -4.93 -18.80
C GLU A 513 7.56 -4.32 -18.16
N SER A 514 7.38 -3.32 -17.29
CA SER A 514 8.49 -2.65 -16.62
C SER A 514 9.40 -3.65 -15.90
N PRO A 515 10.73 -3.63 -16.16
CA PRO A 515 11.68 -4.54 -15.53
C PRO A 515 11.89 -4.25 -14.03
N SER A 516 11.48 -3.08 -13.55
CA SER A 516 11.65 -2.64 -12.16
C SER A 516 10.40 -1.92 -11.67
N VAL A 517 9.58 -2.64 -10.91
CA VAL A 517 8.37 -2.14 -10.26
C VAL A 517 8.60 -2.02 -8.77
N THR A 518 8.24 -0.88 -8.19
CA THR A 518 8.24 -0.69 -6.73
C THR A 518 6.82 -0.39 -6.26
N LEU A 519 6.29 -1.22 -5.37
CA LEU A 519 5.06 -0.97 -4.62
C LEU A 519 5.44 -0.42 -3.24
N ASP A 520 5.24 0.87 -3.04
CA ASP A 520 5.62 1.59 -1.82
C ASP A 520 4.52 2.57 -1.40
N GLY A 521 3.41 2.00 -0.93
CA GLY A 521 2.33 2.75 -0.28
C GLY A 521 0.99 2.69 -1.02
N ALA A 522 0.98 2.28 -2.28
CA ALA A 522 -0.26 2.07 -3.03
C ALA A 522 -1.02 0.81 -2.57
N ASN A 523 -2.33 0.79 -2.82
CA ASN A 523 -3.17 -0.41 -2.72
C ASN A 523 -3.45 -0.93 -4.13
N LEU A 524 -2.88 -2.09 -4.47
CA LEU A 524 -3.13 -2.79 -5.72
C LEU A 524 -4.47 -3.54 -5.61
N SER A 525 -5.48 -3.16 -6.38
CA SER A 525 -6.85 -3.67 -6.27
C SER A 525 -7.46 -4.04 -7.64
N GLY A 526 -8.73 -4.43 -7.65
CA GLY A 526 -9.46 -4.84 -8.86
C GLY A 526 -9.65 -6.36 -8.99
N SER A 527 -10.50 -6.74 -9.96
CA SER A 527 -10.91 -8.12 -10.21
C SER A 527 -10.05 -8.86 -11.24
N GLY A 528 -9.22 -8.15 -12.01
CA GLY A 528 -8.37 -8.70 -13.06
C GLY A 528 -7.08 -9.34 -12.54
N THR A 529 -6.38 -10.07 -13.41
CA THR A 529 -5.01 -10.55 -13.11
C THR A 529 -3.99 -9.47 -13.47
N THR A 530 -3.22 -8.98 -12.51
CA THR A 530 -2.10 -8.06 -12.74
C THR A 530 -0.80 -8.87 -12.83
N THR A 531 -0.16 -8.90 -13.99
CA THR A 531 1.07 -9.65 -14.24
C THR A 531 2.28 -8.72 -14.25
N PHE A 532 3.22 -8.91 -13.33
CA PHE A 532 4.50 -8.19 -13.31
C PHE A 532 5.59 -9.07 -13.92
N VAL A 533 6.05 -8.78 -15.13
CA VAL A 533 7.06 -9.61 -15.82
C VAL A 533 8.49 -9.33 -15.31
N GLY A 534 8.72 -8.13 -14.78
CA GLY A 534 10.00 -7.70 -14.21
C GLY A 534 10.17 -7.98 -12.72
N ALA A 535 11.18 -7.38 -12.11
CA ALA A 535 11.35 -7.40 -10.66
C ALA A 535 10.31 -6.49 -9.99
N CYS A 536 9.61 -7.02 -8.98
CA CYS A 536 8.67 -6.28 -8.13
C CYS A 536 9.23 -6.19 -6.71
N VAL A 537 9.46 -4.97 -6.24
CA VAL A 537 9.83 -4.68 -4.85
C VAL A 537 8.57 -4.22 -4.11
N TRP A 538 8.07 -5.04 -3.20
CA TRP A 538 6.99 -4.68 -2.29
C TRP A 538 7.59 -4.13 -1.01
N SER A 539 7.73 -2.80 -0.96
CA SER A 539 8.26 -2.08 0.19
C SER A 539 7.16 -1.73 1.18
N SER A 540 5.97 -1.34 0.73
CA SER A 540 4.83 -1.03 1.60
C SER A 540 3.53 -1.01 0.79
N GLY A 541 2.39 -0.81 1.46
CA GLY A 541 1.08 -0.84 0.80
C GLY A 541 0.47 -2.23 0.75
N ASN A 542 -0.67 -2.34 0.06
CA ASN A 542 -1.55 -3.51 0.15
C ASN A 542 -1.78 -4.15 -1.23
N MET A 543 -2.07 -5.44 -1.25
CA MET A 543 -2.63 -6.12 -2.42
C MET A 543 -4.03 -6.64 -2.05
N SER A 544 -5.07 -6.05 -2.64
CA SER A 544 -6.49 -6.31 -2.35
C SER A 544 -7.34 -6.57 -3.60
N GLY A 545 -8.65 -6.73 -3.44
CA GLY A 545 -9.57 -7.08 -4.53
C GLY A 545 -9.65 -8.59 -4.77
N THR A 546 -10.50 -9.00 -5.72
CA THR A 546 -10.79 -10.42 -5.99
C THR A 546 -9.86 -11.04 -7.02
N GLY A 547 -9.03 -10.25 -7.71
CA GLY A 547 -8.17 -10.73 -8.78
C GLY A 547 -6.88 -11.39 -8.29
N THR A 548 -5.98 -11.69 -9.24
CA THR A 548 -4.65 -12.29 -8.96
C THR A 548 -3.53 -11.29 -9.23
N THR A 549 -2.49 -11.28 -8.40
CA THR A 549 -1.18 -10.71 -8.75
C THR A 549 -0.29 -11.86 -9.18
N LEU A 550 0.22 -11.83 -10.40
CA LEU A 550 1.06 -12.88 -10.98
C LEU A 550 2.47 -12.36 -11.23
N LEU A 551 3.46 -13.12 -10.76
CA LEU A 551 4.86 -12.96 -11.12
C LEU A 551 5.30 -14.23 -11.87
N PRO A 552 5.37 -14.21 -13.21
CA PRO A 552 5.69 -15.38 -14.02
C PRO A 552 7.18 -15.76 -13.91
N ALA A 553 7.57 -16.92 -14.45
CA ALA A 553 8.97 -17.30 -14.53
C ALA A 553 9.83 -16.20 -15.23
N GLY A 554 11.00 -15.89 -14.68
CA GLY A 554 11.88 -14.81 -15.15
C GLY A 554 11.72 -13.47 -14.41
N SER A 555 10.63 -13.28 -13.66
CA SER A 555 10.42 -12.14 -12.76
C SER A 555 11.09 -12.34 -11.38
N SER A 556 10.85 -11.43 -10.43
CA SER A 556 11.13 -11.68 -9.00
C SER A 556 10.24 -10.84 -8.08
N LEU A 557 9.98 -11.33 -6.86
CA LEU A 557 9.34 -10.56 -5.79
C LEU A 557 10.35 -10.32 -4.66
N THR A 558 10.46 -9.08 -4.18
CA THR A 558 11.27 -8.74 -3.01
C THR A 558 10.42 -7.99 -1.99
N ILE A 559 10.38 -8.48 -0.75
CA ILE A 559 9.71 -7.85 0.39
C ILE A 559 10.81 -7.36 1.34
N ASN A 560 11.05 -6.05 1.41
CA ASN A 560 12.32 -5.50 1.94
C ASN A 560 12.22 -4.46 3.05
N SER A 561 11.04 -4.00 3.44
CA SER A 561 10.90 -2.99 4.49
C SER A 561 10.40 -3.60 5.80
N GLY A 562 10.56 -2.89 6.92
CA GLY A 562 10.00 -3.29 8.21
C GLY A 562 8.48 -3.08 8.34
N SER A 563 7.80 -2.57 7.30
CA SER A 563 6.35 -2.36 7.35
C SER A 563 5.56 -3.67 7.21
N THR A 564 4.30 -3.66 7.60
CA THR A 564 3.38 -4.78 7.38
C THR A 564 2.90 -4.78 5.92
N HIS A 565 3.04 -5.91 5.25
CA HIS A 565 2.62 -6.14 3.87
C HIS A 565 1.31 -6.93 3.90
N ARG A 566 0.21 -6.30 3.48
CA ARG A 566 -1.12 -6.90 3.60
C ARG A 566 -1.59 -7.52 2.28
N LEU A 567 -2.04 -8.77 2.33
CA LEU A 567 -2.56 -9.54 1.21
C LEU A 567 -4.00 -9.99 1.46
N ASP A 568 -4.91 -9.49 0.62
CA ASP A 568 -6.34 -9.78 0.65
C ASP A 568 -6.80 -10.48 -0.66
N ARG A 569 -5.85 -10.82 -1.54
CA ARG A 569 -6.07 -11.43 -2.86
C ARG A 569 -5.13 -12.61 -3.12
N ILE A 570 -5.19 -13.21 -4.31
CA ILE A 570 -4.20 -14.23 -4.71
C ILE A 570 -2.91 -13.54 -5.16
N LEU A 571 -1.78 -13.90 -4.56
CA LEU A 571 -0.42 -13.56 -5.03
C LEU A 571 0.27 -14.85 -5.45
N ARG A 572 0.41 -15.06 -6.76
CA ARG A 572 1.07 -16.22 -7.36
C ARG A 572 2.45 -15.84 -7.87
N VAL A 573 3.47 -16.53 -7.39
CA VAL A 573 4.86 -16.30 -7.77
C VAL A 573 5.44 -17.59 -8.35
N ASP A 574 5.64 -17.60 -9.67
CA ASP A 574 6.27 -18.68 -10.44
C ASP A 574 7.79 -18.47 -10.57
N SER A 575 8.34 -17.49 -9.86
CA SER A 575 9.75 -17.07 -9.86
C SER A 575 10.35 -17.04 -8.45
N THR A 576 11.36 -16.21 -8.21
CA THR A 576 12.01 -16.10 -6.89
C THR A 576 11.36 -15.02 -6.04
N THR A 577 11.00 -15.36 -4.80
CA THR A 577 10.63 -14.42 -3.74
C THR A 577 11.76 -14.25 -2.73
N HIS A 578 12.06 -13.02 -2.32
CA HIS A 578 12.97 -12.70 -1.22
C HIS A 578 12.19 -11.99 -0.12
N TRP A 579 11.98 -12.66 1.03
CA TRP A 579 11.40 -12.07 2.22
C TRP A 579 12.51 -11.65 3.17
N LEU A 580 12.88 -10.37 3.10
CA LEU A 580 14.03 -9.81 3.80
C LEU A 580 13.64 -9.15 5.13
N ALA A 581 12.49 -8.47 5.16
CA ALA A 581 11.97 -7.77 6.33
C ALA A 581 10.44 -7.62 6.26
N GLY A 582 9.83 -7.23 7.39
CA GLY A 582 8.40 -6.87 7.47
C GLY A 582 7.49 -8.07 7.67
N ASP A 583 6.33 -7.82 8.28
CA ASP A 583 5.33 -8.86 8.50
C ASP A 583 4.49 -9.09 7.24
N PHE A 584 4.06 -10.33 7.03
CA PHE A 584 3.17 -10.70 5.93
C PHE A 584 1.77 -11.01 6.49
N GLN A 585 0.88 -10.03 6.39
CA GLN A 585 -0.47 -10.10 6.95
C GLN A 585 -1.47 -10.55 5.89
N PHE A 586 -2.29 -11.55 6.20
CA PHE A 586 -3.34 -12.06 5.32
C PHE A 586 -4.73 -11.63 5.80
N ASN A 587 -5.60 -11.23 4.88
CA ASN A 587 -7.03 -11.02 5.14
C ASN A 587 -7.88 -11.53 3.97
N GLY A 588 -8.10 -12.84 3.92
CA GLY A 588 -8.69 -13.53 2.77
C GLY A 588 -7.70 -13.76 1.62
N GLY A 589 -6.41 -13.53 1.84
CA GLY A 589 -5.36 -13.66 0.82
C GLY A 589 -4.85 -15.09 0.64
N THR A 590 -4.34 -15.40 -0.55
CA THR A 590 -3.64 -16.66 -0.84
C THR A 590 -2.28 -16.39 -1.46
N PHE A 591 -1.22 -16.86 -0.85
CA PHE A 591 0.11 -16.86 -1.45
C PHE A 591 0.40 -18.21 -2.09
N VAL A 592 0.77 -18.22 -3.37
CA VAL A 592 1.13 -19.44 -4.11
C VAL A 592 2.59 -19.33 -4.55
N ASN A 593 3.46 -20.12 -3.93
CA ASN A 593 4.86 -20.25 -4.32
C ASN A 593 5.05 -21.42 -5.29
N ASN A 594 5.17 -21.13 -6.58
CA ASN A 594 5.53 -22.12 -7.60
C ASN A 594 7.03 -22.07 -7.98
N GLY A 595 7.76 -21.05 -7.54
CA GLY A 595 9.21 -20.95 -7.72
C GLY A 595 9.98 -21.15 -6.41
N THR A 596 10.84 -20.20 -6.04
CA THR A 596 11.67 -20.29 -4.83
C THR A 596 11.34 -19.16 -3.87
N PHE A 597 10.93 -19.48 -2.65
CA PHE A 597 10.70 -18.51 -1.59
C PHE A 597 11.86 -18.51 -0.61
N ASN A 598 12.61 -17.41 -0.51
CA ASN A 598 13.75 -17.28 0.39
C ASN A 598 13.41 -16.37 1.58
N ALA A 599 13.31 -16.96 2.77
CA ALA A 599 13.20 -16.25 4.04
C ALA A 599 14.58 -16.07 4.67
N THR A 600 15.22 -14.92 4.40
CA THR A 600 16.64 -14.68 4.71
C THR A 600 16.83 -13.59 5.77
N SER A 601 16.05 -13.61 6.86
CA SER A 601 16.19 -12.65 7.96
C SER A 601 16.82 -13.25 9.22
N LYS A 602 17.58 -12.42 9.94
CA LYS A 602 18.06 -12.71 11.31
C LYS A 602 17.03 -12.33 12.38
N SER A 603 16.05 -11.50 12.06
CA SER A 603 14.93 -11.17 12.95
C SER A 603 13.80 -12.19 12.81
N THR A 604 12.77 -12.05 13.65
CA THR A 604 11.51 -12.76 13.43
C THR A 604 10.81 -12.20 12.19
N LEU A 605 10.40 -13.08 11.28
CA LEU A 605 9.48 -12.80 10.17
C LEU A 605 8.15 -13.46 10.49
N GLN A 606 7.06 -12.69 10.46
CA GLN A 606 5.75 -13.17 10.86
C GLN A 606 4.80 -13.26 9.67
N ALA A 607 4.10 -14.39 9.55
CA ALA A 607 2.96 -14.56 8.66
C ALA A 607 1.72 -14.85 9.49
N TYR A 608 0.68 -14.02 9.38
CA TYR A 608 -0.53 -14.16 10.21
C TYR A 608 -1.79 -13.64 9.54
N GLY A 609 -2.93 -14.19 9.95
CA GLY A 609 -4.24 -13.85 9.41
C GLY A 609 -5.02 -12.92 10.35
N VAL A 610 -5.63 -11.88 9.78
CA VAL A 610 -6.50 -10.92 10.50
C VAL A 610 -7.98 -11.02 10.13
N GLY A 611 -8.32 -11.83 9.12
CA GLY A 611 -9.69 -12.15 8.71
C GLY A 611 -9.71 -13.05 7.46
N GLY A 612 -10.91 -13.43 7.01
CA GLY A 612 -11.10 -14.23 5.79
C GLY A 612 -10.52 -15.66 5.86
N ILE A 613 -10.49 -16.32 4.69
CA ILE A 613 -9.83 -17.62 4.50
C ILE A 613 -8.46 -17.36 3.89
N ASN A 614 -7.41 -17.65 4.65
CA ASN A 614 -6.03 -17.42 4.21
C ASN A 614 -5.37 -18.74 3.83
N VAL A 615 -4.39 -18.70 2.92
CA VAL A 615 -3.55 -19.86 2.56
C VAL A 615 -2.15 -19.41 2.18
N PHE A 616 -1.13 -20.14 2.64
CA PHE A 616 0.21 -20.12 2.08
C PHE A 616 0.49 -21.49 1.47
N ALA A 617 0.53 -21.58 0.14
CA ALA A 617 0.79 -22.81 -0.60
C ALA A 617 2.23 -22.81 -1.13
N ASN A 618 3.06 -23.70 -0.60
CA ASN A 618 4.39 -23.97 -1.13
C ASN A 618 4.33 -25.13 -2.13
N ASN A 619 4.28 -24.83 -3.42
CA ASN A 619 4.24 -25.84 -4.48
C ASN A 619 5.63 -26.25 -4.99
N SER A 620 6.67 -25.48 -4.67
CA SER A 620 8.05 -25.74 -5.07
C SER A 620 8.98 -25.55 -3.86
N THR A 621 9.92 -24.60 -3.87
CA THR A 621 10.98 -24.53 -2.84
C THR A 621 10.75 -23.37 -1.88
N PHE A 622 10.81 -23.63 -0.58
CA PHE A 622 10.88 -22.63 0.48
C PHE A 622 12.18 -22.80 1.26
N ASN A 623 13.03 -21.78 1.28
CA ASN A 623 14.32 -21.79 1.97
C ASN A 623 14.31 -20.84 3.16
N LYS A 624 14.77 -21.33 4.31
CA LYS A 624 14.99 -20.57 5.53
C LYS A 624 16.47 -20.65 5.92
N THR A 625 17.23 -19.59 5.64
CA THR A 625 18.70 -19.69 5.57
C THR A 625 19.49 -18.98 6.67
N LEU A 626 18.88 -18.08 7.44
CA LEU A 626 19.55 -17.32 8.51
C LEU A 626 18.99 -17.66 9.90
N SER A 627 19.67 -17.27 10.98
CA SER A 627 19.36 -17.69 12.35
C SER A 627 18.05 -17.19 12.95
N GLY A 628 17.30 -16.31 12.28
CA GLY A 628 16.03 -15.77 12.79
C GLY A 628 14.90 -16.80 12.88
N THR A 629 13.70 -16.37 13.28
CA THR A 629 12.51 -17.22 13.30
C THR A 629 11.57 -16.82 12.16
N THR A 630 11.10 -17.77 11.36
CA THR A 630 9.94 -17.57 10.50
C THR A 630 8.72 -18.18 11.16
N PHE A 631 7.75 -17.36 11.53
CA PHE A 631 6.63 -17.76 12.36
C PHE A 631 5.30 -17.59 11.62
N PHE A 632 4.63 -18.70 11.33
CA PHE A 632 3.26 -18.72 10.86
C PHE A 632 2.34 -18.87 12.07
N PHE A 633 1.54 -17.86 12.41
CA PHE A 633 0.71 -17.92 13.62
C PHE A 633 -0.72 -17.46 13.39
N VAL A 634 -1.59 -17.86 14.32
CA VAL A 634 -2.99 -17.46 14.33
C VAL A 634 -3.11 -16.19 15.19
N SER A 635 -3.37 -15.05 14.55
CA SER A 635 -3.70 -13.80 15.26
C SER A 635 -5.21 -13.75 15.53
N SER A 636 -6.03 -13.58 14.48
CA SER A 636 -7.50 -13.75 14.57
C SER A 636 -8.02 -14.85 13.62
N SER A 637 -7.33 -15.08 12.51
CA SER A 637 -7.58 -16.19 11.57
C SER A 637 -6.26 -16.91 11.26
N GLY A 638 -6.33 -18.20 10.93
CA GLY A 638 -5.14 -18.98 10.61
C GLY A 638 -4.63 -18.72 9.20
N VAL A 639 -3.31 -18.83 9.03
CA VAL A 639 -2.64 -18.93 7.71
C VAL A 639 -2.05 -20.32 7.61
N PRO A 640 -2.70 -21.24 6.89
CA PRO A 640 -2.20 -22.58 6.76
C PRO A 640 -0.98 -22.61 5.86
N LEU A 641 0.09 -23.27 6.33
CA LEU A 641 1.26 -23.55 5.50
C LEU A 641 1.10 -24.94 4.86
N ASN A 642 0.58 -24.96 3.63
CA ASN A 642 0.43 -26.17 2.86
C ASN A 642 1.71 -26.44 2.05
N ASN A 643 2.36 -27.57 2.31
CA ASN A 643 3.60 -27.93 1.63
C ASN A 643 3.36 -29.04 0.59
N PHE A 644 3.49 -28.70 -0.68
CA PHE A 644 3.44 -29.64 -1.80
C PHE A 644 4.80 -29.84 -2.48
N GLY A 645 5.79 -29.02 -2.13
CA GLY A 645 7.17 -29.10 -2.63
C GLY A 645 8.19 -29.40 -1.53
N VAL A 646 9.29 -28.67 -1.51
CA VAL A 646 10.39 -28.83 -0.54
C VAL A 646 10.49 -27.59 0.35
N ILE A 647 10.50 -27.79 1.66
CA ILE A 647 10.87 -26.79 2.66
C ILE A 647 12.27 -27.14 3.15
N ILE A 648 13.20 -26.20 3.05
CA ILE A 648 14.59 -26.32 3.52
C ILE A 648 14.78 -25.31 4.66
N VAL A 649 15.24 -25.80 5.81
CA VAL A 649 15.58 -24.99 6.98
C VAL A 649 17.07 -25.19 7.28
N ASP A 650 17.91 -24.35 6.68
CA ASP A 650 19.37 -24.41 6.85
C ASP A 650 19.81 -23.85 8.22
N ALA A 651 19.09 -22.85 8.72
CA ALA A 651 19.39 -22.22 10.01
C ALA A 651 18.17 -21.57 10.68
N GLY A 652 18.25 -21.40 12.00
CA GLY A 652 17.21 -20.75 12.79
C GLY A 652 15.96 -21.62 12.94
N THR A 653 14.80 -21.00 13.16
CA THR A 653 13.55 -21.74 13.42
C THR A 653 12.51 -21.46 12.33
N LEU A 654 11.87 -22.53 11.83
CA LEU A 654 10.56 -22.45 11.17
C LEU A 654 9.49 -22.88 12.18
N ASP A 655 8.67 -21.93 12.63
CA ASP A 655 7.62 -22.16 13.62
C ASP A 655 6.24 -22.10 12.94
N ILE A 656 5.56 -23.24 12.92
CA ILE A 656 4.24 -23.44 12.32
C ILE A 656 3.22 -23.48 13.45
N GLY A 657 2.78 -22.30 13.85
CA GLY A 657 1.67 -22.06 14.76
C GLY A 657 0.29 -22.01 14.10
N GLY A 658 0.21 -22.09 12.77
CA GLY A 658 -1.02 -22.32 11.99
C GLY A 658 -1.32 -23.82 11.78
N PHE A 659 -2.48 -24.13 11.21
CA PHE A 659 -2.79 -25.50 10.74
C PHE A 659 -2.17 -25.75 9.36
N GLY A 660 -2.21 -26.98 8.84
CA GLY A 660 -1.73 -27.22 7.47
C GLY A 660 -1.71 -28.69 7.08
N LEU A 661 -1.22 -28.93 5.87
CA LEU A 661 -0.95 -30.28 5.37
C LEU A 661 0.33 -30.29 4.56
N SER A 662 0.94 -31.46 4.48
CA SER A 662 2.04 -31.73 3.57
C SER A 662 1.74 -32.93 2.67
N THR A 663 2.27 -32.86 1.46
CA THR A 663 2.55 -33.99 0.55
C THR A 663 3.99 -33.92 0.03
N GLY A 664 4.81 -33.03 0.60
CA GLY A 664 6.20 -32.80 0.23
C GLY A 664 7.16 -32.86 1.43
N THR A 665 8.43 -32.50 1.19
CA THR A 665 9.53 -32.77 2.11
C THR A 665 9.89 -31.56 2.98
N PHE A 666 10.29 -31.81 4.22
CA PHE A 666 11.01 -30.88 5.09
C PHE A 666 12.45 -31.36 5.27
N ASN A 667 13.44 -30.54 4.93
CA ASN A 667 14.86 -30.78 5.18
C ASN A 667 15.33 -29.81 6.28
N ILE A 668 15.80 -30.33 7.40
CA ILE A 668 16.16 -29.53 8.58
C ILE A 668 17.65 -29.76 8.90
N ASP A 669 18.48 -28.76 8.68
CA ASP A 669 19.92 -28.84 8.95
C ASP A 669 20.23 -28.87 10.44
N SER A 670 21.44 -29.29 10.80
CA SER A 670 21.85 -29.56 12.20
C SER A 670 21.74 -28.36 13.14
N ASN A 671 21.74 -27.12 12.62
CA ASN A 671 21.63 -25.88 13.39
C ASN A 671 20.25 -25.22 13.29
N ALA A 672 19.26 -25.97 12.80
CA ALA A 672 17.92 -25.50 12.56
C ALA A 672 16.88 -26.25 13.39
N SER A 673 15.70 -25.63 13.53
CA SER A 673 14.57 -26.17 14.25
C SER A 673 13.28 -26.04 13.43
N LEU A 674 12.48 -27.11 13.44
CA LEU A 674 11.10 -27.11 12.95
C LEU A 674 10.15 -27.26 14.14
N VAL A 675 9.18 -26.36 14.27
CA VAL A 675 8.24 -26.34 15.39
C VAL A 675 6.81 -26.43 14.86
N PHE A 676 6.01 -27.31 15.44
CA PHE A 676 4.56 -27.38 15.21
C PHE A 676 3.80 -27.07 16.50
N ARG A 677 2.83 -26.14 16.45
CA ARG A 677 2.00 -25.77 17.61
C ARG A 677 0.52 -26.07 17.43
N ARG A 678 0.09 -26.46 16.23
CA ARG A 678 -1.29 -26.76 15.87
C ARG A 678 -1.37 -27.95 14.92
N ASP A 679 -2.60 -28.30 14.54
CA ASP A 679 -2.92 -29.45 13.72
C ASP A 679 -2.19 -29.42 12.37
N TYR A 680 -1.49 -30.52 12.06
CA TYR A 680 -0.76 -30.66 10.81
C TYR A 680 -0.86 -32.10 10.29
N ALA A 681 -1.22 -32.26 9.02
CA ALA A 681 -1.39 -33.58 8.41
C ALA A 681 -0.24 -33.90 7.44
N PHE A 682 0.47 -35.01 7.69
CA PHE A 682 1.46 -35.58 6.78
C PHE A 682 0.79 -36.69 5.95
N ASN A 683 0.63 -36.42 4.65
CA ASN A 683 -0.01 -37.34 3.70
C ASN A 683 1.04 -38.03 2.81
N ALA A 684 0.57 -38.85 1.87
CA ALA A 684 1.44 -39.55 0.93
C ALA A 684 2.37 -38.55 0.19
N GLY A 685 3.68 -38.85 0.19
CA GLY A 685 4.72 -37.99 -0.36
C GLY A 685 5.42 -37.09 0.66
N SER A 686 4.89 -36.96 1.88
CA SER A 686 5.55 -36.20 2.93
C SER A 686 6.77 -36.90 3.52
N ASP A 687 7.76 -36.10 3.93
CA ASP A 687 8.97 -36.58 4.60
C ASP A 687 9.58 -35.50 5.52
N ILE A 688 10.29 -35.89 6.58
CA ILE A 688 11.09 -35.01 7.45
C ILE A 688 12.51 -35.57 7.57
N ASN A 689 13.44 -34.88 6.90
CA ASN A 689 14.85 -35.25 6.80
C ASN A 689 15.76 -34.25 7.54
N GLY A 690 17.01 -34.68 7.75
CA GLY A 690 18.09 -33.84 8.27
C GLY A 690 18.23 -33.88 9.80
N ALA A 691 19.41 -33.48 10.29
CA ALA A 691 19.81 -33.65 11.69
C ALA A 691 19.27 -32.57 12.65
N GLY A 692 18.52 -31.58 12.16
CA GLY A 692 17.97 -30.50 13.00
C GLY A 692 16.94 -30.97 14.02
N ALA A 693 16.51 -30.04 14.88
CA ALA A 693 15.56 -30.32 15.95
C ALA A 693 14.10 -30.26 15.45
N LEU A 694 13.29 -31.24 15.85
CA LEU A 694 11.84 -31.23 15.65
C LEU A 694 11.15 -31.04 17.00
N SER A 695 10.28 -30.03 17.11
CA SER A 695 9.49 -29.78 18.33
C SER A 695 8.00 -29.76 18.04
N MET A 696 7.24 -30.51 18.82
CA MET A 696 5.81 -30.74 18.65
C MET A 696 5.09 -30.30 19.92
N ILE A 697 4.63 -29.05 19.92
CA ILE A 697 4.22 -28.34 21.14
C ILE A 697 2.68 -28.30 21.30
N GLY A 698 1.92 -28.50 20.21
CA GLY A 698 0.46 -28.51 20.29
C GLY A 698 -0.23 -29.02 19.03
N GLY A 699 -1.54 -29.27 19.15
CA GLY A 699 -2.39 -29.78 18.07
C GLY A 699 -2.21 -31.25 17.75
N ASN A 700 -2.93 -31.72 16.72
CA ASN A 700 -2.87 -33.08 16.21
C ASN A 700 -1.91 -33.18 15.02
N LEU A 701 -0.80 -33.88 15.17
CA LEU A 701 0.11 -34.20 14.07
C LEU A 701 -0.23 -35.59 13.54
N ALA A 702 -0.88 -35.63 12.38
CA ALA A 702 -1.41 -36.85 11.79
C ALA A 702 -0.45 -37.46 10.77
N PHE A 703 0.01 -38.68 11.03
CA PHE A 703 0.82 -39.47 10.10
C PHE A 703 -0.05 -40.55 9.46
N ASN A 704 -0.51 -40.28 8.23
CA ASN A 704 -1.51 -41.11 7.56
C ASN A 704 -0.89 -42.19 6.64
N THR A 705 0.39 -42.07 6.33
CA THR A 705 1.18 -43.04 5.56
C THR A 705 2.49 -43.36 6.29
N PRO A 706 3.13 -44.53 6.06
CA PRO A 706 4.40 -44.88 6.70
C PRO A 706 5.39 -43.72 6.62
N PHE A 707 6.01 -43.37 7.74
CA PHE A 707 6.75 -42.12 7.88
C PHE A 707 8.01 -42.30 8.72
N THR A 708 9.12 -41.70 8.28
CA THR A 708 10.37 -41.66 9.03
C THR A 708 10.73 -40.20 9.33
N VAL A 709 11.23 -39.95 10.53
CA VAL A 709 11.76 -38.65 10.95
C VAL A 709 13.24 -38.84 11.26
N GLU A 710 14.09 -38.18 10.48
CA GLU A 710 15.57 -38.25 10.61
C GLU A 710 16.17 -37.19 11.56
N SER A 711 15.33 -36.31 12.12
CA SER A 711 15.74 -35.30 13.11
C SER A 711 16.53 -35.92 14.26
N ALA A 712 17.71 -35.38 14.58
CA ALA A 712 18.58 -35.92 15.62
C ALA A 712 18.01 -35.75 17.03
N SER A 713 17.14 -34.74 17.21
CA SER A 713 16.37 -34.52 18.43
C SER A 713 14.91 -34.24 18.12
N VAL A 714 14.01 -34.93 18.82
CA VAL A 714 12.57 -34.82 18.67
C VAL A 714 11.96 -34.56 20.03
N ALA A 715 11.11 -33.54 20.16
CA ALA A 715 10.41 -33.22 21.39
C ALA A 715 8.89 -33.27 21.17
N LEU A 716 8.21 -34.07 21.98
CA LEU A 716 6.75 -34.08 22.10
C LEU A 716 6.36 -33.42 23.43
N ASP A 717 5.84 -32.21 23.35
CA ASP A 717 5.48 -31.39 24.51
C ASP A 717 4.11 -30.73 24.32
N GLY A 718 3.06 -31.54 24.41
CA GLY A 718 1.68 -31.05 24.46
C GLY A 718 0.86 -31.34 23.21
N ALA A 719 1.52 -31.71 22.11
CA ALA A 719 0.86 -32.20 20.91
C ALA A 719 0.31 -33.64 21.07
N SER A 720 -0.53 -34.02 20.11
CA SER A 720 -0.99 -35.39 19.91
C SER A 720 -0.39 -35.94 18.62
N LEU A 721 0.43 -37.00 18.73
CA LEU A 721 0.80 -37.84 17.60
C LEU A 721 -0.41 -38.69 17.21
N THR A 722 -0.88 -38.61 15.96
CA THR A 722 -2.08 -39.31 15.50
C THR A 722 -1.85 -40.00 14.15
N GLY A 723 -2.91 -40.60 13.59
CA GLY A 723 -2.88 -41.26 12.29
C GLY A 723 -2.72 -42.77 12.37
N SER A 724 -2.93 -43.43 11.23
CA SER A 724 -2.98 -44.89 11.10
C SER A 724 -1.63 -45.53 10.80
N ALA A 725 -0.61 -44.73 10.46
CA ALA A 725 0.65 -45.26 9.98
C ALA A 725 1.66 -45.60 11.08
N THR A 726 2.59 -46.48 10.74
CA THR A 726 3.83 -46.65 11.51
C THR A 726 4.73 -45.44 11.27
N THR A 727 5.18 -44.84 12.36
CA THR A 727 6.06 -43.66 12.36
C THR A 727 7.33 -43.97 13.14
N THR A 728 8.48 -43.81 12.50
CA THR A 728 9.80 -44.05 13.11
C THR A 728 10.52 -42.73 13.35
N PHE A 729 10.97 -42.48 14.57
CA PHE A 729 11.75 -41.31 14.96
C PHE A 729 13.18 -41.72 15.28
N ASN A 730 14.12 -41.53 14.34
CA ASN A 730 15.47 -42.09 14.44
C ASN A 730 16.36 -41.40 15.48
N GLY A 731 16.11 -40.12 15.79
CA GLY A 731 16.86 -39.37 16.80
C GLY A 731 16.39 -39.58 18.24
N ALA A 732 17.07 -38.88 19.16
CA ALA A 732 16.70 -38.88 20.57
C ALA A 732 15.32 -38.24 20.76
N PHE A 733 14.41 -38.95 21.42
CA PHE A 733 13.02 -38.53 21.60
C PHE A 733 12.75 -38.12 23.04
N THR A 734 12.34 -36.87 23.26
CA THR A 734 11.89 -36.36 24.56
C THR A 734 10.38 -36.26 24.58
N TRP A 735 9.73 -36.99 25.47
CA TRP A 735 8.30 -36.93 25.72
C TRP A 735 8.05 -36.19 27.04
N SER A 736 7.74 -34.90 26.94
CA SER A 736 7.49 -34.04 28.10
C SER A 736 6.00 -33.97 28.46
N SER A 737 5.12 -34.07 27.46
CA SER A 737 3.67 -34.09 27.66
C SER A 737 2.95 -34.46 26.37
N GLY A 738 1.63 -34.62 26.44
CA GLY A 738 0.79 -34.83 25.26
C GLY A 738 0.38 -36.28 25.08
N ALA A 739 0.05 -36.65 23.84
CA ALA A 739 -0.54 -37.96 23.55
C ALA A 739 0.07 -38.64 22.33
N MET A 740 0.12 -39.97 22.37
CA MET A 740 0.38 -40.82 21.22
C MET A 740 -0.89 -41.64 20.95
N THR A 741 -1.57 -41.38 19.85
CA THR A 741 -2.93 -41.87 19.57
C THR A 741 -3.11 -42.36 18.12
N GLY A 742 -4.28 -42.91 17.81
CA GLY A 742 -4.57 -43.52 16.51
C GLY A 742 -4.15 -44.99 16.44
N THR A 743 -4.37 -45.62 15.30
CA THR A 743 -4.15 -47.07 15.12
C THR A 743 -2.72 -47.44 14.74
N GLY A 744 -1.86 -46.45 14.45
CA GLY A 744 -0.47 -46.67 14.04
C GLY A 744 0.47 -47.13 15.16
N THR A 745 1.73 -47.42 14.79
CA THR A 745 2.82 -47.72 15.74
C THR A 745 3.86 -46.60 15.77
N THR A 746 4.29 -46.17 16.95
CA THR A 746 5.45 -45.25 17.11
C THR A 746 6.69 -46.08 17.41
N ILE A 747 7.77 -45.88 16.66
CA ILE A 747 9.05 -46.58 16.85
C ILE A 747 10.14 -45.55 17.16
N ILE A 748 10.87 -45.77 18.24
CA ILE A 748 11.98 -44.92 18.67
C ILE A 748 13.21 -45.82 18.84
N PRO A 749 14.03 -46.04 17.81
CA PRO A 749 15.22 -46.90 17.89
C PRO A 749 16.33 -46.32 18.77
N ALA A 750 16.44 -45.00 18.89
CA ALA A 750 17.39 -44.33 19.77
C ALA A 750 16.86 -44.20 21.21
N SER A 751 17.28 -43.16 21.95
CA SER A 751 16.87 -42.96 23.34
C SER A 751 15.50 -42.30 23.49
N LEU A 752 14.72 -42.74 24.48
CA LEU A 752 13.47 -42.10 24.91
C LEU A 752 13.65 -41.46 26.29
N LEU A 753 13.37 -40.18 26.42
CA LEU A 753 13.38 -39.43 27.69
C LEU A 753 11.96 -39.01 28.05
N ILE A 754 11.51 -39.34 29.26
CA ILE A 754 10.22 -38.91 29.83
C ILE A 754 10.52 -38.05 31.06
N ASN A 755 10.27 -36.74 31.02
CA ASN A 755 10.96 -35.79 31.91
C ASN A 755 10.10 -34.71 32.57
N SER A 756 8.79 -34.73 32.42
CA SER A 756 7.92 -33.68 32.97
C SER A 756 6.78 -34.28 33.80
N ALA A 757 6.18 -33.51 34.71
CA ALA A 757 5.07 -33.97 35.54
C ALA A 757 3.72 -34.00 34.81
N ASN A 758 3.67 -33.48 33.58
CA ASN A 758 2.46 -33.44 32.77
C ASN A 758 1.98 -34.84 32.35
N ALA A 759 0.76 -34.93 31.84
CA ALA A 759 0.18 -36.20 31.41
C ALA A 759 0.85 -36.74 30.13
N HIS A 760 1.30 -38.00 30.18
CA HIS A 760 1.80 -38.76 29.04
C HIS A 760 0.77 -39.82 28.66
N ARG A 761 -0.02 -39.58 27.60
CA ARG A 761 -1.10 -40.49 27.18
C ARG A 761 -0.64 -41.41 26.06
N LEU A 762 -0.68 -42.71 26.28
CA LEU A 762 -0.36 -43.75 25.31
C LEU A 762 -1.63 -44.51 24.91
N ASN A 763 -2.11 -44.22 23.71
CA ASN A 763 -3.31 -44.81 23.12
C ASN A 763 -3.02 -45.54 21.80
N ARG A 764 -1.74 -45.83 21.54
CA ARG A 764 -1.23 -46.59 20.39
C ARG A 764 -0.06 -47.45 20.82
N THR A 765 0.51 -48.23 19.90
CA THR A 765 1.72 -49.00 20.21
C THR A 765 2.95 -48.11 20.16
N LEU A 766 3.76 -48.08 21.22
CA LEU A 766 5.08 -47.45 21.30
C LEU A 766 6.15 -48.54 21.43
N ARG A 767 7.12 -48.57 20.51
CA ARG A 767 8.30 -49.44 20.54
C ARG A 767 9.55 -48.62 20.83
N ALA A 768 10.03 -48.67 22.07
CA ALA A 768 11.29 -48.07 22.49
C ALA A 768 12.43 -49.08 22.30
N GLY A 769 13.24 -48.85 21.27
CA GLY A 769 14.36 -49.71 20.87
C GLY A 769 15.63 -49.45 21.67
N GLY A 770 15.95 -48.19 21.95
CA GLY A 770 17.11 -47.79 22.74
C GLY A 770 16.77 -47.52 24.21
N PRO A 771 17.72 -46.94 24.98
CA PRO A 771 17.54 -46.72 26.41
C PRO A 771 16.41 -45.71 26.68
N THR A 772 15.54 -46.05 27.63
CA THR A 772 14.45 -45.20 28.11
C THR A 772 14.77 -44.68 29.51
N SER A 773 14.72 -43.36 29.70
CA SER A 773 14.88 -42.69 30.99
C SER A 773 13.57 -42.06 31.43
N TRP A 774 13.03 -42.48 32.57
CA TRP A 774 11.78 -41.99 33.14
C TRP A 774 12.06 -41.20 34.44
N LEU A 775 11.98 -39.87 34.33
CA LEU A 775 12.39 -38.93 35.36
C LEU A 775 11.20 -38.24 36.06
N ALA A 776 10.06 -38.13 35.39
CA ALA A 776 8.86 -37.52 35.95
C ALA A 776 7.60 -37.92 35.16
N GLY A 777 6.43 -37.69 35.79
CA GLY A 777 5.12 -37.79 35.15
C GLY A 777 4.61 -39.23 35.01
N ASP A 778 3.29 -39.36 35.05
CA ASP A 778 2.64 -40.66 34.89
C ASP A 778 2.44 -40.99 33.41
N ILE A 779 2.50 -42.30 33.09
CA ILE A 779 2.14 -42.84 31.78
C ILE A 779 0.75 -43.45 31.86
N GLN A 780 -0.20 -42.80 31.18
CA GLN A 780 -1.60 -43.20 31.11
C GLN A 780 -1.85 -44.04 29.86
N PHE A 781 -2.40 -45.23 30.01
CA PHE A 781 -2.71 -46.12 28.89
C PHE A 781 -4.22 -46.11 28.60
N ASN A 782 -4.61 -45.92 27.33
CA ASN A 782 -5.98 -46.12 26.87
C ASN A 782 -5.96 -46.81 25.50
N THR A 783 -6.07 -48.15 25.48
CA THR A 783 -5.81 -49.01 24.29
C THR A 783 -4.38 -48.96 23.76
N GLY A 784 -3.39 -48.63 24.61
CA GLY A 784 -1.99 -48.47 24.23
C GLY A 784 -1.12 -49.68 24.60
N ASN A 785 -0.04 -49.91 23.85
CA ASN A 785 0.96 -50.94 24.16
C ASN A 785 2.35 -50.32 24.23
N LEU A 786 3.15 -50.67 25.23
CA LEU A 786 4.55 -50.29 25.33
C LEU A 786 5.44 -51.52 25.14
N VAL A 787 6.41 -51.44 24.23
CA VAL A 787 7.44 -52.47 24.05
C VAL A 787 8.80 -51.82 24.29
N THR A 788 9.53 -52.28 25.31
CA THR A 788 10.86 -51.79 25.67
C THR A 788 11.90 -52.85 25.33
N ASN A 789 12.55 -52.69 24.18
CA ASN A 789 13.66 -53.56 23.76
C ASN A 789 15.01 -53.07 24.30
N GLY A 790 15.16 -51.77 24.53
CA GLY A 790 16.27 -51.21 25.30
C GLY A 790 15.99 -51.20 26.81
N THR A 791 16.98 -50.77 27.58
CA THR A 791 16.83 -50.64 29.04
C THR A 791 15.77 -49.61 29.38
N PHE A 792 15.05 -49.81 30.48
CA PHE A 792 14.06 -48.88 31.00
C PHE A 792 14.44 -48.45 32.42
N ALA A 793 14.94 -47.23 32.58
CA ALA A 793 15.47 -46.71 33.83
C ALA A 793 14.54 -45.67 34.45
N ALA A 794 13.98 -45.97 35.63
CA ALA A 794 13.25 -45.04 36.47
C ALA A 794 14.17 -44.52 37.58
N THR A 795 14.67 -43.29 37.45
CA THR A 795 15.77 -42.79 38.29
C THR A 795 15.36 -41.66 39.24
N THR A 796 14.07 -41.32 39.30
CA THR A 796 13.59 -40.20 40.10
C THR A 796 13.23 -40.59 41.53
N ASP A 797 13.28 -39.59 42.40
CA ASP A 797 12.93 -39.67 43.82
C ASP A 797 11.44 -39.44 44.07
N THR A 798 10.69 -39.02 43.05
CA THR A 798 9.24 -38.89 43.12
C THR A 798 8.55 -40.23 42.84
N GLN A 799 7.29 -40.32 43.24
CA GLN A 799 6.46 -41.45 42.85
C GLN A 799 6.17 -41.37 41.34
N LEU A 800 6.28 -42.49 40.65
CA LEU A 800 6.00 -42.64 39.22
C LEU A 800 4.95 -43.71 39.01
N GLN A 801 3.94 -43.44 38.17
CA GLN A 801 2.88 -44.40 37.90
C GLN A 801 2.67 -44.72 36.42
N MET A 802 2.47 -46.00 36.13
CA MET A 802 1.90 -46.47 34.85
C MET A 802 0.53 -47.10 35.14
N TYR A 803 -0.53 -46.64 34.49
CA TYR A 803 -1.87 -47.18 34.73
C TYR A 803 -2.78 -47.12 33.51
N GLY A 804 -3.72 -48.07 33.43
CA GLY A 804 -4.74 -48.11 32.38
C GLY A 804 -5.97 -47.29 32.78
N ILE A 805 -6.53 -46.51 31.88
CA ILE A 805 -7.81 -45.81 32.09
C ILE A 805 -8.94 -46.35 31.21
N GLY A 806 -8.63 -47.34 30.37
CA GLY A 806 -9.56 -48.06 29.50
C GLY A 806 -8.82 -48.99 28.53
N GLY A 807 -9.57 -49.83 27.81
CA GLY A 807 -9.03 -50.68 26.75
C GLY A 807 -8.17 -51.87 27.20
N VAL A 808 -7.61 -52.59 26.22
CA VAL A 808 -6.60 -53.64 26.43
C VAL A 808 -5.23 -52.99 26.30
N ASN A 809 -4.39 -53.15 27.32
CA ASN A 809 -3.07 -52.54 27.39
C ASN A 809 -2.01 -53.61 27.69
N LEU A 810 -0.77 -53.42 27.25
CA LEU A 810 0.33 -54.35 27.52
C LEU A 810 1.66 -53.60 27.64
N TRP A 811 2.49 -53.97 28.61
CA TRP A 811 3.91 -53.61 28.63
C TRP A 811 4.77 -54.85 28.42
N THR A 812 5.47 -54.93 27.28
CA THR A 812 6.48 -55.96 26.99
C THR A 812 7.87 -55.43 27.29
N ASN A 813 8.50 -55.93 28.36
CA ASN A 813 9.86 -55.61 28.78
C ASN A 813 10.85 -56.66 28.28
N ASN A 814 11.67 -56.32 27.29
CA ASN A 814 12.72 -57.18 26.76
C ASN A 814 14.13 -56.71 27.16
N GLY A 815 14.35 -55.40 27.34
CA GLY A 815 15.68 -54.83 27.63
C GLY A 815 16.04 -54.67 29.11
N GLY A 816 15.09 -54.92 30.03
CA GLY A 816 15.32 -54.87 31.47
C GLY A 816 14.96 -53.51 32.10
N ILE A 817 14.47 -53.57 33.34
CA ILE A 817 14.04 -52.41 34.12
C ILE A 817 15.05 -52.13 35.23
N THR A 818 15.45 -50.87 35.39
CA THR A 818 16.27 -50.41 36.51
C THR A 818 15.53 -49.31 37.28
N LYS A 819 15.41 -49.46 38.60
CA LYS A 819 14.79 -48.49 39.50
C LYS A 819 15.82 -48.01 40.53
N SER A 820 16.27 -46.76 40.46
CA SER A 820 17.40 -46.28 41.28
C SER A 820 17.11 -45.06 42.19
N GLY A 821 16.08 -44.26 41.93
CA GLY A 821 15.73 -43.15 42.84
C GLY A 821 15.04 -43.63 44.12
N ILE A 822 14.87 -42.78 45.15
CA ILE A 822 14.26 -43.18 46.43
C ILE A 822 12.73 -43.28 46.39
N GLY A 823 12.09 -42.72 45.37
CA GLY A 823 10.64 -42.70 45.20
C GLY A 823 10.05 -44.09 44.98
N GLN A 824 8.73 -44.23 45.08
CA GLN A 824 8.05 -45.46 44.71
C GLN A 824 7.75 -45.46 43.20
N MET A 825 8.26 -46.45 42.47
CA MET A 825 7.77 -46.75 41.13
C MET A 825 6.58 -47.69 41.29
N ILE A 826 5.38 -47.17 41.09
CA ILE A 826 4.17 -47.98 41.07
C ILE A 826 3.84 -48.34 39.65
N VAL A 827 3.77 -49.62 39.39
CA VAL A 827 3.28 -50.12 38.11
C VAL A 827 1.89 -50.75 38.34
N PHE A 828 0.88 -50.19 37.67
CA PHE A 828 -0.44 -50.79 37.37
C PHE A 828 -1.54 -50.68 38.44
N THR A 829 -2.16 -49.50 38.59
CA THR A 829 -3.08 -49.20 39.71
C THR A 829 -4.59 -49.29 39.43
N SER A 830 -5.05 -49.86 38.30
CA SER A 830 -6.47 -49.79 37.89
C SER A 830 -7.09 -51.09 37.36
N SER A 831 -8.42 -51.11 37.29
CA SER A 831 -9.30 -52.22 36.90
C SER A 831 -9.11 -52.75 35.47
N SER A 832 -8.49 -51.96 34.58
CA SER A 832 -8.10 -52.32 33.20
C SER A 832 -6.56 -52.39 33.05
N GLY A 833 -5.90 -52.93 34.08
CA GLY A 833 -4.45 -52.86 34.29
C GLY A 833 -3.59 -53.23 33.07
N VAL A 834 -2.36 -52.72 33.06
CA VAL A 834 -1.39 -52.96 31.99
C VAL A 834 -0.50 -54.13 32.44
N PRO A 835 -0.74 -55.40 32.06
CA PRO A 835 0.15 -56.48 32.44
C PRO A 835 1.58 -56.25 31.93
N ILE A 836 2.57 -56.54 32.78
CA ILE A 836 3.96 -56.70 32.34
C ILE A 836 4.25 -58.14 31.89
N THR A 837 4.93 -58.26 30.76
CA THR A 837 5.48 -59.51 30.22
C THR A 837 6.87 -59.27 29.62
N GLY A 838 7.53 -60.31 29.13
CA GLY A 838 8.78 -60.21 28.38
C GLY A 838 9.99 -60.85 29.07
N THR A 839 11.12 -60.81 28.36
CA THR A 839 12.35 -61.51 28.76
C THR A 839 13.28 -60.67 29.64
N GLY A 840 13.03 -59.38 29.80
CA GLY A 840 13.90 -58.46 30.53
C GLY A 840 13.90 -58.69 32.05
N GLY A 841 15.02 -58.38 32.70
CA GLY A 841 15.16 -58.46 34.16
C GLY A 841 14.61 -57.23 34.88
N VAL A 842 14.63 -57.25 36.22
CA VAL A 842 14.27 -56.11 37.08
C VAL A 842 15.37 -55.86 38.09
N ASN A 843 15.91 -54.65 38.14
CA ASN A 843 16.98 -54.25 39.07
C ASN A 843 16.50 -53.09 39.95
N VAL A 844 16.25 -53.38 41.23
CA VAL A 844 15.83 -52.39 42.23
C VAL A 844 17.06 -51.95 43.02
N GLN A 845 17.57 -50.76 42.70
CA GLN A 845 18.74 -50.14 43.31
C GLN A 845 18.37 -49.02 44.30
N GLY A 846 17.15 -48.48 44.23
CA GLY A 846 16.65 -47.47 45.16
C GLY A 846 15.12 -47.51 45.33
N GLY A 847 14.66 -47.16 46.52
CA GLY A 847 13.25 -47.03 46.85
C GLY A 847 12.46 -48.34 46.73
N ILE A 848 11.23 -48.24 46.19
CA ILE A 848 10.29 -49.36 46.06
C ILE A 848 9.90 -49.53 44.58
N ALA A 849 9.95 -50.76 44.07
CA ALA A 849 9.28 -51.15 42.84
C ALA A 849 8.02 -51.97 43.20
N ASP A 850 6.84 -51.56 42.72
CA ASP A 850 5.57 -52.20 43.05
C ASP A 850 4.88 -52.72 41.79
N ILE A 851 4.78 -54.05 41.68
CA ILE A 851 4.17 -54.77 40.54
C ILE A 851 2.79 -55.26 40.95
N ARG A 852 1.74 -54.65 40.40
CA ARG A 852 0.34 -54.99 40.75
C ARG A 852 -0.42 -55.79 39.68
N ASN A 853 0.15 -55.94 38.48
CA ASN A 853 -0.42 -56.76 37.42
C ASN A 853 0.70 -57.25 36.47
N GLY A 854 0.70 -58.53 36.11
CA GLY A 854 1.74 -59.10 35.25
C GLY A 854 1.53 -60.58 34.97
N THR A 855 2.28 -61.12 34.02
CA THR A 855 2.30 -62.56 33.71
C THR A 855 3.61 -63.19 34.11
N SER A 856 4.74 -62.59 33.71
CA SER A 856 6.07 -63.13 33.98
C SER A 856 7.19 -62.10 33.86
N ILE A 857 8.27 -62.29 34.64
CA ILE A 857 9.58 -61.66 34.46
C ILE A 857 10.56 -62.76 34.06
N GLY A 858 11.08 -62.71 32.84
CA GLY A 858 11.86 -63.81 32.27
C GLY A 858 13.31 -63.91 32.75
N SER A 859 13.96 -62.79 33.05
CA SER A 859 15.38 -62.75 33.47
C SER A 859 15.55 -62.45 34.96
N ALA A 860 16.80 -62.31 35.40
CA ALA A 860 17.15 -62.09 36.79
C ALA A 860 16.50 -60.84 37.40
N VAL A 861 16.09 -60.97 38.66
CA VAL A 861 15.62 -59.90 39.53
C VAL A 861 16.66 -59.64 40.60
N ASN A 862 17.19 -58.43 40.65
CA ASN A 862 18.17 -57.99 41.65
C ASN A 862 17.53 -56.93 42.56
N VAL A 863 17.61 -57.11 43.88
CA VAL A 863 17.06 -56.16 44.87
C VAL A 863 18.15 -55.75 45.85
N ALA A 864 18.62 -54.51 45.75
CA ALA A 864 19.73 -53.98 46.54
C ALA A 864 19.35 -53.76 48.01
N ALA A 865 20.35 -53.71 48.89
CA ALA A 865 20.17 -53.44 50.32
C ALA A 865 19.37 -52.15 50.55
N GLY A 866 18.41 -52.21 51.50
CA GLY A 866 17.55 -51.06 51.82
C GLY A 866 16.43 -50.76 50.81
N THR A 867 16.28 -51.57 49.76
CA THR A 867 15.23 -51.41 48.74
C THR A 867 14.18 -52.52 48.80
N LYS A 868 13.03 -52.32 48.14
CA LYS A 868 11.92 -53.29 48.18
C LYS A 868 11.30 -53.54 46.80
N LEU A 869 11.08 -54.82 46.49
CA LEU A 869 10.18 -55.25 45.42
C LEU A 869 8.85 -55.73 46.05
N LEU A 870 7.76 -55.03 45.75
CA LEU A 870 6.39 -55.43 46.10
C LEU A 870 5.76 -56.18 44.94
N VAL A 871 5.17 -57.34 45.23
CA VAL A 871 4.48 -58.19 44.26
C VAL A 871 3.03 -58.37 44.70
N ASN A 872 2.16 -57.56 44.12
CA ASN A 872 0.72 -57.52 44.35
C ASN A 872 -0.06 -58.20 43.20
N ALA A 873 0.54 -59.22 42.58
CA ALA A 873 0.04 -59.85 41.37
C ALA A 873 0.30 -61.36 41.36
N THR A 874 -0.46 -62.09 40.54
CA THR A 874 -0.08 -63.46 40.16
C THR A 874 0.97 -63.37 39.07
N ILE A 875 2.22 -63.77 39.35
CA ILE A 875 3.35 -63.58 38.43
C ILE A 875 4.38 -64.70 38.56
N GLY A 876 5.01 -65.05 37.43
CA GLY A 876 6.16 -65.95 37.40
C GLY A 876 7.50 -65.23 37.31
N PHE A 877 8.45 -65.58 38.17
CA PHE A 877 9.86 -65.20 38.08
C PHE A 877 10.64 -66.36 37.43
N GLY A 878 11.00 -66.19 36.16
CA GLY A 878 11.72 -67.20 35.37
C GLY A 878 13.23 -67.22 35.61
N GLY A 879 13.83 -66.09 35.98
CA GLY A 879 15.27 -65.97 36.28
C GLY A 879 15.58 -66.03 37.78
N SER A 880 16.87 -65.87 38.12
CA SER A 880 17.31 -65.80 39.52
C SER A 880 16.73 -64.59 40.23
N VAL A 881 16.37 -64.75 41.50
CA VAL A 881 15.85 -63.67 42.34
C VAL A 881 16.81 -63.49 43.51
N GLN A 882 17.53 -62.37 43.56
CA GLN A 882 18.72 -62.24 44.40
C GLN A 882 18.96 -60.82 44.93
N GLY A 883 19.79 -60.69 45.98
CA GLY A 883 20.25 -59.42 46.51
C GLY A 883 20.21 -59.35 48.04
N ALA A 884 20.24 -58.14 48.60
CA ALA A 884 20.22 -57.90 50.04
C ALA A 884 19.02 -57.04 50.49
N GLY A 885 18.09 -56.75 49.57
CA GLY A 885 16.86 -56.02 49.87
C GLY A 885 15.68 -56.93 50.24
N THR A 886 14.49 -56.35 50.20
CA THR A 886 13.25 -57.04 50.55
C THR A 886 12.44 -57.43 49.32
N ILE A 887 12.00 -58.68 49.25
CA ILE A 887 10.99 -59.12 48.29
C ILE A 887 9.74 -59.49 49.06
N ALA A 888 8.63 -58.81 48.76
CA ALA A 888 7.37 -59.02 49.46
C ALA A 888 6.27 -59.44 48.49
N VAL A 889 5.81 -60.68 48.63
CA VAL A 889 4.63 -61.21 47.95
C VAL A 889 3.41 -60.78 48.75
N GLN A 890 2.73 -59.73 48.29
CA GLN A 890 1.65 -59.07 49.01
C GLN A 890 0.25 -59.48 48.56
N GLY A 891 0.10 -60.05 47.36
CA GLY A 891 -1.19 -60.57 46.87
C GLY A 891 -1.02 -61.53 45.69
N GLY A 892 -1.98 -62.46 45.53
CA GLY A 892 -1.97 -63.46 44.45
C GLY A 892 -0.97 -64.60 44.65
N GLN A 893 -0.65 -65.30 43.56
CA GLN A 893 0.30 -66.42 43.54
C GLN A 893 1.60 -66.02 42.80
N SER A 894 2.73 -66.00 43.49
CA SER A 894 4.05 -65.79 42.88
C SER A 894 4.82 -67.10 42.73
N THR A 895 5.21 -67.46 41.52
CA THR A 895 6.01 -68.66 41.25
C THR A 895 7.46 -68.30 40.95
N PHE A 896 8.41 -68.93 41.63
CA PHE A 896 9.84 -68.72 41.46
C PHE A 896 10.45 -69.98 40.83
N ALA A 897 10.96 -69.85 39.59
CA ALA A 897 11.59 -70.93 38.86
C ALA A 897 12.98 -71.28 39.44
N VAL A 898 13.64 -70.30 40.05
CA VAL A 898 14.88 -70.42 40.80
C VAL A 898 14.62 -69.94 42.22
N ALA A 899 15.09 -70.69 43.21
CA ALA A 899 14.87 -70.35 44.60
C ALA A 899 15.49 -68.98 44.95
N PRO A 900 14.78 -68.09 45.67
CA PRO A 900 15.30 -66.78 46.03
C PRO A 900 16.58 -66.86 46.88
N ARG A 901 17.59 -66.04 46.53
CA ARG A 901 18.89 -65.95 47.20
C ARG A 901 19.13 -64.52 47.71
N LEU A 902 18.49 -64.19 48.83
CA LEU A 902 18.46 -62.89 49.50
C LEU A 902 19.42 -62.82 50.70
N ILE A 903 20.73 -62.85 50.44
CA ILE A 903 21.77 -62.80 51.49
C ILE A 903 21.81 -61.40 52.10
N GLY A 904 21.56 -61.30 53.41
CA GLY A 904 21.37 -60.04 54.12
C GLY A 904 20.00 -59.37 53.88
N GLY A 905 19.12 -60.03 53.12
CA GLY A 905 17.80 -59.53 52.70
C GLY A 905 16.62 -60.24 53.36
N THR A 906 15.41 -59.78 53.01
CA THR A 906 14.15 -60.23 53.62
C THR A 906 13.21 -60.81 52.57
N PHE A 907 12.63 -61.99 52.85
CA PHE A 907 11.53 -62.56 52.09
C PHE A 907 10.23 -62.46 52.88
N GLU A 908 9.22 -61.77 52.33
CA GLU A 908 7.93 -61.55 52.98
C GLU A 908 6.80 -62.16 52.16
N VAL A 909 5.84 -62.82 52.84
CA VAL A 909 4.59 -63.27 52.23
C VAL A 909 3.43 -62.80 53.10
N ALA A 910 2.54 -61.98 52.52
CA ALA A 910 1.41 -61.39 53.22
C ALA A 910 0.24 -62.36 53.37
N SER A 911 -0.75 -61.99 54.19
CA SER A 911 -1.94 -62.80 54.46
C SER A 911 -2.72 -63.07 53.18
N GLY A 912 -3.07 -64.33 52.93
CA GLY A 912 -3.79 -64.75 51.71
C GLY A 912 -2.94 -64.81 50.44
N ALA A 913 -1.65 -64.44 50.49
CA ALA A 913 -0.72 -64.58 49.38
C ALA A 913 0.01 -65.93 49.42
N ARG A 914 0.40 -66.42 48.24
CA ARG A 914 1.14 -67.69 48.09
C ARG A 914 2.41 -67.50 47.28
N ALA A 915 3.55 -67.81 47.88
CA ALA A 915 4.83 -67.94 47.19
C ALA A 915 5.12 -69.42 46.92
N ILE A 916 5.52 -69.75 45.69
CA ILE A 916 5.79 -71.14 45.27
C ILE A 916 7.18 -71.20 44.67
N PHE A 917 8.05 -72.01 45.23
CA PHE A 917 9.29 -72.39 44.57
C PHE A 917 9.00 -73.63 43.72
N THR A 918 9.29 -73.58 42.42
CA THR A 918 9.03 -74.74 41.55
C THR A 918 9.88 -75.94 42.01
N ALA A 919 9.45 -77.16 41.71
CA ALA A 919 10.23 -78.35 42.04
C ALA A 919 11.68 -78.22 41.54
N ASN A 920 12.66 -78.50 42.40
CA ASN A 920 14.10 -78.43 42.09
C ASN A 920 14.60 -77.03 41.66
N ALA A 921 13.99 -75.96 42.17
CA ALA A 921 14.43 -74.58 42.02
C ALA A 921 15.78 -74.27 42.73
N GLY A 922 16.28 -75.18 43.58
CA GLY A 922 17.54 -75.04 44.33
C GLY A 922 17.33 -74.61 45.79
N ALA A 923 18.42 -74.36 46.51
CA ALA A 923 18.34 -73.92 47.91
C ALA A 923 18.01 -72.42 48.00
N ALA A 924 16.91 -72.08 48.69
CA ALA A 924 16.62 -70.69 49.03
C ALA A 924 17.54 -70.22 50.15
N VAL A 925 18.10 -69.02 50.05
CA VAL A 925 18.91 -68.43 51.13
C VAL A 925 18.35 -67.07 51.45
N VAL A 926 17.93 -66.84 52.69
CA VAL A 926 17.38 -65.55 53.13
C VAL A 926 17.89 -65.23 54.53
N SER A 927 18.03 -63.95 54.87
CA SER A 927 18.42 -63.56 56.24
C SER A 927 17.24 -63.24 57.15
N THR A 928 16.08 -62.95 56.58
CA THR A 928 14.83 -62.75 57.32
C THR A 928 13.67 -63.34 56.53
N LEU A 929 12.81 -64.12 57.20
CA LEU A 929 11.58 -64.67 56.65
C LEU A 929 10.38 -64.13 57.45
N ASN A 930 9.49 -63.41 56.78
CA ASN A 930 8.27 -62.87 57.37
C ASN A 930 7.04 -63.48 56.69
N LEU A 931 6.38 -64.45 57.35
CA LEU A 931 5.11 -65.02 56.89
C LEU A 931 3.96 -64.50 57.76
N ALA A 932 3.03 -63.78 57.15
CA ALA A 932 1.84 -63.30 57.86
C ALA A 932 0.85 -64.45 58.15
N VAL A 933 -0.04 -64.25 59.13
CA VAL A 933 -1.13 -65.20 59.40
C VAL A 933 -1.98 -65.39 58.14
N GLY A 934 -2.14 -66.63 57.67
CA GLY A 934 -2.85 -66.94 56.43
C GLY A 934 -2.00 -66.90 55.15
N ALA A 935 -0.68 -66.69 55.24
CA ALA A 935 0.25 -66.79 54.11
C ALA A 935 0.68 -68.25 53.85
N GLN A 936 1.07 -68.55 52.60
CA GLN A 936 1.67 -69.84 52.24
C GLN A 936 3.02 -69.64 51.52
N LEU A 937 4.07 -70.28 52.03
CA LEU A 937 5.33 -70.49 51.34
C LEU A 937 5.46 -71.96 50.98
N ASP A 938 5.37 -72.29 49.70
CA ASP A 938 5.50 -73.64 49.19
C ASP A 938 6.93 -73.89 48.70
N LEU A 939 7.70 -74.62 49.51
CA LEU A 939 9.07 -75.00 49.17
C LEU A 939 9.11 -76.15 48.17
N ASN A 940 8.00 -76.85 47.92
CA ASN A 940 7.96 -78.00 47.01
C ASN A 940 9.03 -79.04 47.40
N SER A 941 9.91 -79.48 46.51
CA SER A 941 11.06 -80.36 46.82
C SER A 941 12.37 -79.60 47.13
N ASN A 942 12.30 -78.33 47.51
CA ASN A 942 13.47 -77.48 47.72
C ASN A 942 13.84 -77.33 49.19
N ASP A 943 15.10 -76.97 49.40
CA ASP A 943 15.67 -76.69 50.71
C ASP A 943 15.75 -75.17 50.95
N MET A 944 15.80 -74.75 52.21
CA MET A 944 15.90 -73.34 52.57
C MET A 944 16.86 -73.12 53.75
N ILE A 945 17.67 -72.09 53.64
CA ILE A 945 18.60 -71.60 54.67
C ILE A 945 18.06 -70.25 55.14
N LEU A 946 17.73 -70.16 56.42
CA LEU A 946 17.47 -68.90 57.11
C LEU A 946 18.71 -68.51 57.91
N ASP A 947 19.55 -67.66 57.33
CA ASP A 947 20.82 -67.18 57.91
C ASP A 947 20.55 -65.94 58.78
N TYR A 948 20.35 -66.16 60.07
CA TYR A 948 19.83 -65.15 61.00
C TYR A 948 20.90 -64.69 61.98
N THR A 949 20.75 -63.46 62.49
CA THR A 949 21.53 -62.95 63.63
C THR A 949 20.69 -62.89 64.91
N GLY A 950 21.29 -63.17 66.06
CA GLY A 950 20.63 -63.05 67.37
C GLY A 950 19.97 -64.34 67.85
N ALA A 951 18.78 -64.25 68.46
CA ALA A 951 18.08 -65.41 69.00
C ALA A 951 17.62 -66.37 67.90
N SER A 952 17.72 -67.67 68.18
CA SER A 952 17.29 -68.76 67.28
C SER A 952 15.89 -68.53 66.74
N LYS A 953 15.73 -68.81 65.44
CA LYS A 953 14.45 -68.74 64.73
C LYS A 953 13.80 -70.12 64.57
N LEU A 954 14.46 -71.19 65.03
CA LEU A 954 14.00 -72.56 64.82
C LEU A 954 12.57 -72.80 65.35
N PRO A 955 12.18 -72.38 66.58
CA PRO A 955 10.81 -72.63 67.07
C PRO A 955 9.71 -71.95 66.23
N ALA A 956 10.02 -70.77 65.67
CA ALA A 956 9.08 -70.07 64.79
C ALA A 956 8.94 -70.79 63.45
N ILE A 957 10.04 -71.32 62.91
CA ILE A 957 10.06 -72.10 61.67
C ILE A 957 9.35 -73.45 61.85
N GLU A 958 9.60 -74.16 62.94
CA GLU A 958 8.91 -75.42 63.27
C GLU A 958 7.39 -75.19 63.39
N SER A 959 6.96 -74.12 64.07
CA SER A 959 5.55 -73.75 64.14
C SER A 959 4.93 -73.45 62.77
N LEU A 960 5.66 -72.76 61.89
CA LEU A 960 5.22 -72.47 60.52
C LEU A 960 5.13 -73.75 59.67
N ILE A 961 6.05 -74.70 59.83
CA ILE A 961 6.02 -76.00 59.15
C ILE A 961 4.87 -76.84 59.70
N ALA A 962 4.70 -76.96 61.01
CA ALA A 962 3.62 -77.73 61.63
C ALA A 962 2.23 -77.21 61.22
N SER A 963 2.05 -75.88 61.25
CA SER A 963 0.85 -75.20 60.77
C SER A 963 0.60 -75.48 59.28
N GLY A 964 1.64 -75.45 58.44
CA GLY A 964 1.54 -75.74 57.00
C GLY A 964 1.26 -77.22 56.70
N ARG A 965 1.89 -78.12 57.46
CA ARG A 965 1.78 -79.58 57.35
C ARG A 965 0.36 -80.06 57.59
N ALA A 966 -0.39 -79.44 58.52
CA ALA A 966 -1.79 -79.74 58.80
C ALA A 966 -2.08 -81.26 58.90
N ALA A 967 -1.39 -81.92 59.84
CA ALA A 967 -1.45 -83.39 60.05
C ALA A 967 -1.11 -84.24 58.80
N GLY A 968 -0.22 -83.74 57.93
CA GLY A 968 0.26 -84.44 56.73
C GLY A 968 -0.54 -84.15 55.45
N ALA A 969 -1.59 -83.33 55.53
CA ALA A 969 -2.36 -82.90 54.36
C ALA A 969 -1.65 -81.83 53.52
N TRP A 970 -0.72 -81.06 54.11
CA TRP A 970 0.03 -79.98 53.47
C TRP A 970 -0.86 -78.89 52.83
N THR A 971 -2.00 -78.63 53.45
CA THR A 971 -2.98 -77.62 53.01
C THR A 971 -3.07 -76.43 53.97
N GLY A 972 -2.31 -76.43 55.06
CA GLY A 972 -2.35 -75.38 56.07
C GLY A 972 -1.66 -74.08 55.64
N ASN A 973 -1.69 -73.09 56.52
CA ASN A 973 -0.96 -71.82 56.34
C ASN A 973 0.41 -71.92 57.00
N GLY A 974 1.44 -71.26 56.43
CA GLY A 974 2.83 -71.37 56.87
C GLY A 974 3.73 -71.93 55.77
N ILE A 975 4.71 -72.75 56.14
CA ILE A 975 5.65 -73.37 55.20
C ILE A 975 5.11 -74.74 54.80
N ILE A 976 4.84 -74.94 53.51
CA ILE A 976 4.27 -76.18 52.96
C ILE A 976 5.22 -76.81 51.93
N SER A 977 4.98 -78.10 51.63
CA SER A 977 5.61 -78.79 50.51
C SER A 977 4.55 -79.48 49.66
N THR A 978 4.34 -78.97 48.44
CA THR A 978 3.49 -79.66 47.45
C THR A 978 4.08 -81.01 47.04
N SER A 979 5.41 -81.20 47.08
CA SER A 979 6.04 -82.50 46.79
C SER A 979 5.74 -83.52 47.88
N ALA A 980 5.85 -83.16 49.16
CA ALA A 980 5.45 -84.01 50.27
C ALA A 980 3.95 -84.33 50.24
N LYS A 981 3.12 -83.32 49.90
CA LYS A 981 1.68 -83.49 49.68
C LYS A 981 1.37 -84.54 48.64
N ASN A 982 2.15 -84.59 47.55
CA ASN A 982 1.88 -85.45 46.41
C ASN A 982 2.64 -86.79 46.44
N ALA A 983 3.61 -86.96 47.34
CA ALA A 983 4.38 -88.21 47.48
C ALA A 983 3.49 -89.42 47.79
N SER A 984 3.84 -90.58 47.23
CA SER A 984 3.19 -91.88 47.49
C SER A 984 4.26 -92.98 47.50
N PRO A 985 4.53 -93.66 48.64
CA PRO A 985 3.90 -93.46 49.96
C PRO A 985 4.22 -92.08 50.58
N LYS A 986 3.49 -91.68 51.63
CA LYS A 986 3.66 -90.40 52.35
C LYS A 986 4.92 -90.38 53.24
N ASN A 987 6.08 -90.68 52.67
CA ASN A 987 7.34 -90.88 53.40
C ASN A 987 8.28 -89.66 53.37
N THR A 988 7.91 -88.57 52.70
CA THR A 988 8.69 -87.32 52.64
C THR A 988 7.96 -86.17 53.34
N THR A 989 8.72 -85.23 53.90
CA THR A 989 8.24 -84.09 54.69
C THR A 989 9.25 -82.92 54.61
N LEU A 990 8.95 -81.82 55.29
CA LEU A 990 9.92 -80.76 55.59
C LEU A 990 10.37 -80.91 57.03
N GLY A 991 11.69 -81.02 57.24
CA GLY A 991 12.31 -80.94 58.56
C GLY A 991 13.01 -79.60 58.75
N ALA A 992 13.17 -79.18 60.01
CA ALA A 992 13.98 -78.01 60.36
C ALA A 992 14.95 -78.33 61.50
N MET A 993 16.20 -77.85 61.41
CA MET A 993 17.15 -77.89 62.53
C MET A 993 18.14 -76.74 62.48
N GLU A 994 18.86 -76.52 63.58
CA GLU A 994 19.98 -75.58 63.62
C GLU A 994 21.17 -76.08 62.80
N ALA A 995 21.86 -75.16 62.14
CA ALA A 995 23.09 -75.44 61.39
C ALA A 995 24.20 -76.03 62.27
N SER A 996 24.27 -75.62 63.53
CA SER A 996 25.18 -76.20 64.53
C SER A 996 24.90 -77.69 64.78
N SER A 997 23.63 -78.09 64.85
CA SER A 997 23.22 -79.49 64.96
C SER A 997 23.60 -80.28 63.71
N PHE A 998 23.25 -79.77 62.52
CA PHE A 998 23.61 -80.43 61.24
C PHE A 998 25.12 -80.67 61.10
N LYS A 999 25.95 -79.67 61.42
CA LYS A 999 27.41 -79.78 61.37
C LYS A 999 27.99 -80.74 62.39
N SER A 1000 27.32 -80.95 63.53
CA SER A 1000 27.80 -81.90 64.55
C SER A 1000 27.80 -83.34 64.08
N PHE A 1001 26.92 -83.68 63.12
CA PHE A 1001 26.79 -85.03 62.54
C PHE A 1001 27.53 -85.15 61.20
N ASN A 1002 27.47 -84.11 60.37
CA ASN A 1002 27.97 -84.16 59.00
C ASN A 1002 29.40 -83.60 58.83
N GLY A 1003 29.95 -82.97 59.88
CA GLY A 1003 31.28 -82.37 59.91
C GLY A 1003 31.28 -80.84 59.86
N ALA A 1004 32.27 -80.21 60.50
CA ALA A 1004 32.31 -78.75 60.68
C ALA A 1004 32.33 -77.93 59.36
N GLY A 1005 32.82 -78.54 58.28
CA GLY A 1005 32.88 -77.95 56.93
C GLY A 1005 31.81 -78.45 55.96
N ALA A 1006 30.83 -79.24 56.42
CA ALA A 1006 29.79 -79.79 55.54
C ALA A 1006 28.92 -78.67 54.95
N PRO A 1007 28.74 -78.61 53.62
CA PRO A 1007 27.79 -77.70 52.99
C PRO A 1007 26.35 -78.22 53.15
N PHE A 1008 25.39 -77.31 53.24
CA PHE A 1008 23.96 -77.67 53.21
C PHE A 1008 23.42 -77.43 51.81
N SER A 1009 23.06 -78.51 51.12
CA SER A 1009 22.52 -78.47 49.76
C SER A 1009 23.37 -77.66 48.77
N GLY A 1010 24.69 -77.78 48.92
CA GLY A 1010 25.69 -77.10 48.08
C GLY A 1010 26.10 -75.69 48.55
N GLU A 1011 25.41 -75.12 49.54
CA GLU A 1011 25.72 -73.79 50.09
C GLU A 1011 26.59 -73.89 51.35
N ALA A 1012 27.53 -72.96 51.50
CA ALA A 1012 28.31 -72.83 52.72
C ALA A 1012 27.45 -72.20 53.82
N ILE A 1013 27.45 -72.83 55.00
CA ILE A 1013 26.70 -72.38 56.18
C ILE A 1013 27.67 -72.14 57.34
N ASP A 1014 27.38 -71.19 58.22
CA ASP A 1014 28.10 -71.01 59.48
C ASP A 1014 27.42 -71.85 60.59
N MET A 1015 27.60 -71.50 61.87
CA MET A 1015 26.94 -72.21 62.99
C MET A 1015 25.55 -71.64 63.34
N THR A 1016 25.13 -70.54 62.71
CA THR A 1016 23.99 -69.71 63.09
C THR A 1016 23.01 -69.54 61.93
N ALA A 1017 22.35 -70.64 61.54
CA ALA A 1017 21.27 -70.63 60.57
C ALA A 1017 20.24 -71.72 60.88
N VAL A 1018 18.98 -71.49 60.54
CA VAL A 1018 17.97 -72.56 60.52
C VAL A 1018 17.97 -73.19 59.13
N LEU A 1019 18.17 -74.50 59.08
CA LEU A 1019 18.15 -75.29 57.85
C LEU A 1019 16.80 -76.00 57.74
N ILE A 1020 16.09 -75.77 56.65
CA ILE A 1020 14.84 -76.44 56.31
C ILE A 1020 15.13 -77.37 55.12
N LYS A 1021 14.88 -78.66 55.29
CA LYS A 1021 15.17 -79.66 54.27
C LYS A 1021 13.91 -80.40 53.83
N TYR A 1022 13.75 -80.58 52.53
CA TYR A 1022 12.85 -81.60 52.00
C TYR A 1022 13.53 -82.97 52.16
N THR A 1023 13.02 -83.78 53.09
CA THR A 1023 13.64 -85.05 53.47
C THR A 1023 12.61 -86.13 53.81
N HIS A 1024 13.07 -87.32 54.21
CA HIS A 1024 12.26 -88.44 54.66
C HIS A 1024 11.87 -88.32 56.13
N TYR A 1025 10.67 -88.79 56.48
CA TYR A 1025 10.34 -89.06 57.89
C TYR A 1025 11.33 -90.08 58.43
N GLY A 1026 12.05 -89.74 59.50
CA GLY A 1026 13.12 -90.57 60.03
C GLY A 1026 14.54 -90.04 59.78
N ASP A 1027 14.77 -89.16 58.80
CA ASP A 1027 16.12 -88.62 58.54
C ASP A 1027 16.45 -87.51 59.55
N THR A 1028 17.08 -87.88 60.66
CA THR A 1028 17.33 -86.98 61.80
C THR A 1028 18.59 -86.14 61.65
N ASP A 1029 19.50 -86.48 60.74
CA ASP A 1029 20.75 -85.75 60.50
C ASP A 1029 20.86 -85.03 59.14
N PHE A 1030 19.80 -85.11 58.30
CA PHE A 1030 19.71 -84.52 56.96
C PHE A 1030 20.71 -85.07 55.94
N ASN A 1031 21.20 -86.29 56.13
CA ASN A 1031 22.07 -86.94 55.15
C ASN A 1031 21.30 -87.53 53.94
N GLY A 1032 19.96 -87.56 54.00
CA GLY A 1032 19.08 -88.05 52.93
C GLY A 1032 18.80 -89.54 52.95
N ALA A 1033 19.35 -90.29 53.91
CA ALA A 1033 19.02 -91.67 54.20
C ALA A 1033 18.25 -91.76 55.54
N VAL A 1034 17.57 -92.89 55.76
CA VAL A 1034 17.00 -93.24 57.06
C VAL A 1034 17.65 -94.54 57.49
N ASP A 1035 18.61 -94.47 58.41
CA ASP A 1035 19.44 -95.63 58.81
C ASP A 1035 19.44 -95.91 60.32
N PHE A 1036 20.38 -96.73 60.77
CA PHE A 1036 20.45 -97.13 62.18
C PHE A 1036 20.77 -95.95 63.11
N ASP A 1037 21.59 -95.00 62.64
CA ASP A 1037 22.00 -93.85 63.45
C ASP A 1037 20.79 -92.94 63.70
N ASP A 1038 19.92 -92.80 62.70
CA ASP A 1038 18.65 -92.10 62.80
C ASP A 1038 17.65 -92.76 63.75
N TYR A 1039 17.50 -94.07 63.62
CA TYR A 1039 16.63 -94.85 64.48
C TYR A 1039 17.09 -94.75 65.95
N SER A 1040 18.41 -94.86 66.20
CA SER A 1040 18.97 -94.74 67.55
C SER A 1040 18.70 -93.37 68.17
N ARG A 1041 18.75 -92.28 67.39
CA ARG A 1041 18.45 -90.93 67.87
C ARG A 1041 16.95 -90.75 68.16
N THR A 1042 16.10 -91.27 67.28
CA THR A 1042 14.64 -91.25 67.44
C THR A 1042 14.18 -92.03 68.68
N ASP A 1043 14.70 -93.25 68.87
CA ASP A 1043 14.37 -94.09 70.03
C ASP A 1043 14.88 -93.46 71.33
N GLN A 1044 16.10 -92.88 71.33
CA GLN A 1044 16.62 -92.17 72.49
C GLN A 1044 15.79 -90.91 72.81
N GLY A 1045 15.39 -90.14 71.81
CA GLY A 1045 14.55 -88.96 71.97
C GLY A 1045 13.18 -89.29 72.55
N PHE A 1046 12.52 -90.32 72.01
CA PHE A 1046 11.25 -90.85 72.53
C PHE A 1046 11.38 -91.33 73.98
N ASN A 1047 12.40 -92.15 74.29
CA ASN A 1047 12.62 -92.67 75.65
C ASN A 1047 12.99 -91.58 76.67
N THR A 1048 13.48 -90.43 76.23
CA THR A 1048 13.87 -89.30 77.09
C THR A 1048 12.95 -88.08 77.00
N ASN A 1049 11.82 -88.19 76.29
CA ASN A 1049 10.86 -87.11 76.02
C ASN A 1049 11.53 -85.83 75.49
N ARG A 1050 12.54 -85.96 74.62
CA ARG A 1050 13.19 -84.82 73.97
C ARG A 1050 12.40 -84.41 72.72
N THR A 1051 12.20 -83.12 72.54
CA THR A 1051 11.50 -82.53 71.39
C THR A 1051 12.48 -82.09 70.30
N GLY A 1052 11.96 -81.78 69.11
CA GLY A 1052 12.73 -81.27 67.97
C GLY A 1052 13.27 -82.36 67.05
N TRP A 1053 13.53 -81.97 65.80
CA TRP A 1053 13.78 -82.88 64.66
C TRP A 1053 14.86 -83.95 64.91
N ILE A 1054 15.99 -83.54 65.50
CA ILE A 1054 17.13 -84.43 65.76
C ILE A 1054 16.84 -85.57 66.75
N ASN A 1055 15.76 -85.44 67.53
CA ASN A 1055 15.33 -86.41 68.54
C ASN A 1055 14.17 -87.29 68.04
N GLY A 1056 13.80 -87.21 66.75
CA GLY A 1056 12.72 -87.99 66.16
C GLY A 1056 11.32 -87.41 66.30
N ASP A 1057 11.22 -86.16 66.76
CA ASP A 1057 9.97 -85.39 66.78
C ASP A 1057 9.72 -84.76 65.41
N PHE A 1058 9.07 -85.53 64.53
CA PHE A 1058 8.84 -85.14 63.13
C PHE A 1058 7.55 -84.34 62.92
N ASP A 1059 6.71 -84.21 63.95
CA ASP A 1059 5.41 -83.53 63.85
C ASP A 1059 5.47 -82.06 64.23
N GLY A 1060 6.52 -81.65 64.96
CA GLY A 1060 6.86 -80.25 65.25
C GLY A 1060 6.06 -79.64 66.40
#